data_AF-A0A3M2BUI3-F1
#
_entry.id   AF-A0A3M2BUI3-F1
#
_cell.length_a   1.000
_cell.length_b   1.000
_cell.length_c   1.000
_cell.angle_alpha   90.00
_cell.angle_beta   90.00
_cell.angle_gamma   90.00
#
_symmetry.space_group_name_H-M   'P 1'
#
loop_
_entity.id
_entity.type
_entity.pdbx_description
1 polymer ?
#
loop_
_entity_poly.entity_id
_entity_poly.type
_entity_poly.pdbx_seq_one_letter_code
_entity_poly.pdbx_strand_id
1 'polypeptide(L)'
;MRGRAPSAPRPRPRRGRVHAGGRRPGRRLPAAHRGPHRGRPPRRPPGVRQRHRTRDDQPAGRRPDGPHARLRAAPGRVLHSHRQRPHAQPRGHAPRGRRHGGRGRSRAGLPDAHGHAGLPPESVPRRAGRDRPQGGAAAALRRARPRERLAARRPRGRPLLGALRRPARGRAFRGRGGRAVRRPREWRRSGAPAASLAALLFACGALAATAVPGAAAPLAQQNDEPAPIQAGRRSPAGAYPAGLDARTYRVELWIDPERPTVRGVAQLEVAVDPAGAPDRLPLDFTGLRVERVSVDGRPVEAEHVAGRLLVPLPPDAGGRTLMVEVVYAGHPDDGLILRPNVHGAPSAFVDNWPNRTRFWLPSLDHPADKATAELVVHAPAAYQVIANGAMAAPPREAPRSIAGAEGWNTWHWTTRAPVSTYNLVVGVAEFTVVPLGRAACGRAPVAPDGCVEVSAWLFPPDTAQARLSFARAADMVDYYAETFGPFPYAKLAHVQSATRFGGMENASAIFYSERALASGRSIEGTVAHEIAHQWFGDAVTEAEWSHLWLSEGFATYFGAQYFEHADGAEAFRERMAGAARAYLASDDVGKPVVHEEDDLFQLLNRNNYQKGAWVLHMLRGLVGDSAFFAGVREYVARYEHRAVLTDDFRRVMEEAAGRDLGWFFEQWLFRPGYPVFETDAAWDEGAGEAVITVRQTQEAAWPTFLGPLEIEIVSGEQRLRRRVDLRERLETLRVETSGPLDRVVVDPDGWFLHAGSGGDGEP
;
A
#
# COMPACT_ATOMS: atom_id res chain seq x y z
N MET A 1 -10.47 -73.10 -7.09
CA MET A 1 -10.33 -73.71 -8.43
C MET A 1 -11.29 -73.04 -9.42
N ARG A 2 -11.34 -73.51 -10.68
CA ARG A 2 -12.16 -73.07 -11.84
C ARG A 2 -13.66 -72.85 -11.50
N GLY A 3 -14.47 -72.11 -12.28
CA GLY A 3 -14.25 -71.43 -13.58
C GLY A 3 -15.35 -70.37 -13.88
N ARG A 4 -15.10 -69.41 -14.78
CA ARG A 4 -15.52 -69.34 -16.21
C ARG A 4 -16.99 -68.93 -16.49
N ALA A 5 -17.14 -68.01 -17.47
CA ALA A 5 -18.39 -67.43 -17.96
C ALA A 5 -19.04 -68.25 -19.11
N PRO A 6 -20.22 -67.85 -19.63
CA PRO A 6 -20.27 -66.97 -20.82
C PRO A 6 -21.16 -65.71 -20.55
N SER A 7 -21.53 -64.79 -21.47
CA SER A 7 -21.58 -64.72 -22.94
C SER A 7 -21.31 -63.29 -23.48
N ALA A 8 -21.28 -63.09 -24.80
CA ALA A 8 -21.32 -61.78 -25.47
C ALA A 8 -21.97 -61.89 -26.88
N PRO A 9 -22.29 -60.76 -27.54
CA PRO A 9 -21.95 -60.63 -28.96
C PRO A 9 -21.22 -59.33 -29.36
N ARG A 10 -20.83 -59.24 -30.63
CA ARG A 10 -19.87 -58.31 -31.30
C ARG A 10 -20.11 -58.40 -32.84
N PRO A 11 -19.44 -57.66 -33.76
CA PRO A 11 -18.93 -56.26 -33.74
C PRO A 11 -18.92 -55.50 -35.13
N ARG A 12 -18.22 -54.34 -35.20
CA ARG A 12 -17.40 -53.81 -36.35
C ARG A 12 -18.04 -52.96 -37.51
N PRO A 13 -17.23 -52.20 -38.32
CA PRO A 13 -17.63 -50.90 -38.91
C PRO A 13 -17.10 -50.57 -40.36
N ARG A 14 -17.02 -49.25 -40.71
CA ARG A 14 -16.32 -48.56 -41.84
C ARG A 14 -16.96 -48.56 -43.26
N ARG A 15 -17.03 -47.35 -43.88
CA ARG A 15 -16.41 -46.93 -45.19
C ARG A 15 -16.89 -45.51 -45.63
N GLY A 16 -16.34 -44.96 -46.72
CA GLY A 16 -16.78 -43.68 -47.35
C GLY A 16 -16.09 -43.37 -48.70
N ARG A 17 -16.68 -42.48 -49.55
CA ARG A 17 -16.21 -41.86 -50.84
C ARG A 17 -17.32 -40.92 -51.42
N VAL A 18 -17.18 -40.03 -52.43
CA VAL A 18 -16.15 -39.03 -52.83
C VAL A 18 -16.60 -38.23 -54.10
N HIS A 19 -16.07 -37.01 -54.33
CA HIS A 19 -16.03 -36.17 -55.57
C HIS A 19 -17.23 -35.30 -56.05
N ALA A 20 -16.85 -34.08 -56.54
CA ALA A 20 -17.44 -33.18 -57.57
C ALA A 20 -18.87 -32.59 -57.41
N GLY A 21 -19.23 -31.39 -57.94
CA GLY A 21 -18.45 -30.26 -58.47
C GLY A 21 -19.11 -29.46 -59.64
N GLY A 22 -19.24 -28.11 -59.58
CA GLY A 22 -19.57 -27.29 -60.78
C GLY A 22 -20.22 -25.88 -60.65
N ARG A 23 -19.49 -24.83 -61.10
CA ARG A 23 -19.87 -23.56 -61.82
C ARG A 23 -21.18 -22.77 -61.46
N ARG A 24 -21.13 -21.51 -60.99
CA ARG A 24 -20.97 -20.18 -61.72
C ARG A 24 -22.12 -19.77 -62.68
N PRO A 25 -22.47 -18.47 -62.86
CA PRO A 25 -21.62 -17.27 -63.14
C PRO A 25 -21.16 -16.45 -61.89
N GLY A 26 -20.65 -15.20 -61.93
CA GLY A 26 -20.37 -14.19 -62.99
C GLY A 26 -21.39 -13.02 -63.00
N ARG A 27 -21.10 -11.74 -63.27
CA ARG A 27 -19.89 -10.96 -63.74
C ARG A 27 -19.67 -9.77 -62.74
N ARG A 28 -18.80 -8.74 -62.88
CA ARG A 28 -17.97 -8.12 -63.95
C ARG A 28 -16.53 -7.77 -63.47
N LEU A 29 -15.74 -7.23 -64.40
CA LEU A 29 -14.40 -6.58 -64.35
C LEU A 29 -14.36 -5.58 -65.57
N PRO A 30 -13.31 -4.78 -65.93
CA PRO A 30 -11.85 -5.03 -65.84
C PRO A 30 -10.94 -3.80 -65.56
N ALA A 31 -9.63 -3.91 -65.85
CA ALA A 31 -8.58 -2.92 -65.65
C ALA A 31 -7.61 -2.82 -66.86
N ALA A 32 -6.84 -1.73 -66.98
CA ALA A 32 -5.66 -1.48 -67.86
C ALA A 32 -5.12 -0.03 -67.60
N HIS A 33 -3.88 0.43 -67.86
CA HIS A 33 -2.63 -0.18 -68.38
C HIS A 33 -1.39 0.75 -68.17
N ARG A 34 -0.16 0.21 -68.36
CA ARG A 34 1.15 0.86 -68.69
C ARG A 34 1.94 1.64 -67.59
N GLY A 35 3.28 1.49 -67.64
CA GLY A 35 4.30 2.39 -67.06
C GLY A 35 4.99 3.24 -68.16
N PRO A 36 6.22 3.84 -67.98
CA PRO A 36 7.37 3.29 -67.23
C PRO A 36 8.28 4.31 -66.46
N HIS A 37 9.44 3.81 -65.99
CA HIS A 37 10.72 4.49 -65.65
C HIS A 37 11.01 5.21 -64.30
N ARG A 38 12.12 4.76 -63.69
CA ARG A 38 13.23 5.49 -62.99
C ARG A 38 12.92 6.59 -61.95
N GLY A 39 13.34 6.39 -60.70
CA GLY A 39 13.59 7.49 -59.74
C GLY A 39 13.96 7.06 -58.30
N ARG A 40 14.87 7.80 -57.64
CA ARG A 40 15.19 7.70 -56.19
C ARG A 40 14.24 8.61 -55.35
N PRO A 41 14.11 8.41 -54.02
CA PRO A 41 13.01 9.00 -53.23
C PRO A 41 13.26 10.44 -52.69
N PRO A 42 12.19 11.24 -52.47
CA PRO A 42 12.17 12.39 -51.56
C PRO A 42 11.96 11.94 -50.09
N ARG A 43 12.71 12.39 -49.09
CA ARG A 43 12.84 13.74 -48.46
C ARG A 43 11.71 14.12 -47.49
N ARG A 44 12.09 14.36 -46.21
CA ARG A 44 11.25 14.93 -45.14
C ARG A 44 11.08 16.45 -45.28
N PRO A 45 9.94 17.05 -44.85
CA PRO A 45 9.82 18.47 -44.54
C PRO A 45 10.44 18.84 -43.17
N PRO A 46 10.60 20.14 -42.82
CA PRO A 46 11.79 20.59 -42.08
C PRO A 46 11.56 21.19 -40.68
N GLY A 47 12.64 21.31 -39.91
CA GLY A 47 12.71 22.10 -38.68
C GLY A 47 13.23 23.54 -38.89
N VAL A 48 12.98 24.42 -37.91
CA VAL A 48 13.41 25.82 -37.89
C VAL A 48 14.59 26.02 -36.91
N ARG A 49 15.42 27.04 -37.14
CA ARG A 49 16.80 27.13 -36.63
C ARG A 49 16.96 27.97 -35.36
N GLN A 50 17.78 27.50 -34.42
CA GLN A 50 18.55 28.38 -33.54
C GLN A 50 19.62 29.16 -34.35
N ARG A 51 20.07 30.31 -33.84
CA ARG A 51 21.21 31.07 -34.39
C ARG A 51 22.17 31.47 -33.28
N HIS A 52 23.37 30.89 -33.25
CA HIS A 52 24.53 31.54 -32.63
C HIS A 52 25.04 32.67 -33.54
N ARG A 53 25.69 33.66 -32.92
CA ARG A 53 26.61 34.60 -33.57
C ARG A 53 27.92 34.64 -32.77
N THR A 54 29.03 34.41 -33.45
CA THR A 54 30.38 34.69 -32.96
C THR A 54 30.75 36.15 -33.22
N ARG A 55 31.78 36.65 -32.54
CA ARG A 55 32.44 37.94 -32.82
C ARG A 55 33.81 37.99 -32.15
N ASP A 56 34.82 38.49 -32.86
CA ASP A 56 36.18 38.73 -32.37
C ASP A 56 36.66 40.15 -32.77
N ASP A 57 37.78 40.56 -32.17
CA ASP A 57 38.66 41.71 -32.45
C ASP A 57 38.18 43.18 -32.31
N GLN A 58 38.52 43.76 -31.14
CA GLN A 58 39.51 44.86 -30.92
C GLN A 58 39.39 46.26 -31.61
N PRO A 59 40.07 47.35 -31.12
CA PRO A 59 40.74 47.57 -29.81
C PRO A 59 40.41 48.94 -29.11
N ALA A 60 41.11 49.22 -28.00
CA ALA A 60 41.29 50.50 -27.26
C ALA A 60 40.12 51.04 -26.39
N GLY A 61 40.35 51.62 -25.20
CA GLY A 61 41.62 51.78 -24.46
C GLY A 61 41.49 52.53 -23.11
N ARG A 62 42.64 52.74 -22.44
CA ARG A 62 42.90 53.41 -21.14
C ARG A 62 42.71 52.60 -19.83
N ARG A 63 43.80 52.59 -19.05
CA ARG A 63 43.97 52.30 -17.60
C ARG A 63 43.92 53.64 -16.81
N PRO A 64 44.07 53.74 -15.46
CA PRO A 64 44.49 52.74 -14.44
C PRO A 64 43.44 52.62 -13.27
N ASP A 65 43.63 52.02 -12.09
CA ASP A 65 44.78 51.57 -11.27
C ASP A 65 44.57 50.16 -10.65
N GLY A 66 45.52 49.67 -9.84
CA GLY A 66 45.44 48.42 -9.04
C GLY A 66 45.92 48.66 -7.59
N PRO A 67 46.68 47.75 -6.94
CA PRO A 67 46.89 46.32 -7.23
C PRO A 67 46.95 45.39 -5.97
N HIS A 68 47.16 44.09 -6.19
CA HIS A 68 47.52 43.05 -5.19
C HIS A 68 46.44 42.63 -4.15
N ALA A 69 46.48 41.44 -3.53
CA ALA A 69 47.46 40.34 -3.61
C ALA A 69 46.79 38.95 -3.75
N ARG A 70 47.52 37.97 -4.30
CA ARG A 70 47.23 36.52 -4.17
C ARG A 70 48.06 35.96 -3.00
N LEU A 71 47.65 34.84 -2.42
CA LEU A 71 48.56 33.70 -2.19
C LEU A 71 47.80 32.38 -1.92
N ARG A 72 48.54 31.27 -1.96
CA ARG A 72 48.05 29.88 -1.79
C ARG A 72 48.41 29.35 -0.40
N ALA A 73 47.64 28.39 0.09
CA ALA A 73 48.13 27.32 0.98
C ALA A 73 47.31 26.03 0.76
N ALA A 74 47.88 24.89 1.16
CA ALA A 74 47.27 23.56 1.08
C ALA A 74 47.44 22.83 2.45
N PRO A 75 47.14 21.53 2.64
CA PRO A 75 46.40 21.07 3.82
C PRO A 75 47.24 20.53 4.99
N GLY A 76 46.59 20.33 6.14
CA GLY A 76 47.17 19.65 7.32
C GLY A 76 46.16 18.75 8.06
N ARG A 77 46.66 17.61 8.57
CA ARG A 77 45.97 16.69 9.51
C ARG A 77 46.25 17.09 10.97
N VAL A 78 45.47 16.58 11.92
CA VAL A 78 45.94 15.97 13.21
C VAL A 78 44.76 15.28 13.95
N LEU A 79 45.05 14.40 14.92
CA LEU A 79 44.11 13.48 15.59
C LEU A 79 43.71 13.89 17.03
N HIS A 80 42.59 13.30 17.49
CA HIS A 80 42.27 12.80 18.86
C HIS A 80 42.53 13.65 20.15
N SER A 81 41.55 13.64 21.08
CA SER A 81 41.71 12.98 22.41
C SER A 81 40.43 13.06 23.30
N HIS A 82 40.42 12.34 24.44
CA HIS A 82 39.28 12.19 25.39
C HIS A 82 39.38 13.06 26.66
N ARG A 83 38.21 13.40 27.27
CA ARG A 83 37.79 13.24 28.71
C ARG A 83 36.65 14.25 29.05
N GLN A 84 35.47 13.87 29.54
CA GLN A 84 35.02 13.32 30.85
C GLN A 84 34.88 14.33 32.04
N ARG A 85 33.61 14.62 32.41
CA ARG A 85 33.05 14.83 33.80
C ARG A 85 33.46 16.11 34.59
N PRO A 86 32.80 16.48 35.74
CA PRO A 86 31.38 16.39 36.17
C PRO A 86 30.85 17.68 36.92
N HIS A 87 29.83 17.55 37.80
CA HIS A 87 29.24 18.52 38.79
C HIS A 87 28.15 19.51 38.30
N ALA A 88 27.28 20.11 39.15
CA ALA A 88 26.58 19.69 40.40
C ALA A 88 25.48 20.73 40.79
N GLN A 89 24.51 20.37 41.66
CA GLN A 89 23.52 21.31 42.26
C GLN A 89 24.06 22.04 43.50
N PRO A 90 23.44 23.17 43.91
CA PRO A 90 22.65 23.16 45.16
C PRO A 90 21.25 23.83 45.05
N ARG A 91 20.55 24.00 46.19
CA ARG A 91 19.13 24.44 46.34
C ARG A 91 18.97 25.65 47.27
N GLY A 92 17.82 26.35 47.26
CA GLY A 92 17.42 27.20 48.41
C GLY A 92 16.08 27.98 48.29
N HIS A 93 15.11 27.65 49.18
CA HIS A 93 13.91 28.42 49.65
C HIS A 93 12.87 29.00 48.64
N ALA A 94 11.53 28.91 48.73
CA ALA A 94 10.50 28.60 49.77
C ALA A 94 9.89 29.82 50.53
N PRO A 95 8.77 29.70 51.27
CA PRO A 95 7.39 29.36 50.83
C PRO A 95 6.28 30.24 51.48
N ARG A 96 4.97 30.04 51.16
CA ARG A 96 3.81 30.49 52.00
C ARG A 96 2.47 29.80 51.65
N GLY A 97 1.48 29.83 52.56
CA GLY A 97 0.09 29.36 52.31
C GLY A 97 -0.81 29.25 53.57
N ARG A 98 -2.14 29.04 53.37
CA ARG A 98 -3.27 29.09 54.37
C ARG A 98 -3.61 30.53 54.84
N ARG A 99 -4.84 30.96 55.21
CA ARG A 99 -6.27 30.49 55.26
C ARG A 99 -7.15 31.78 55.48
N HIS A 100 -8.49 31.87 55.63
CA HIS A 100 -9.63 30.94 55.83
C HIS A 100 -11.00 31.65 55.51
N GLY A 101 -12.03 30.92 55.05
CA GLY A 101 -13.46 31.31 55.15
C GLY A 101 -14.10 32.00 53.92
N GLY A 102 -15.42 31.93 53.66
CA GLY A 102 -16.45 31.06 54.26
C GLY A 102 -17.92 31.42 53.87
N ARG A 103 -18.82 30.40 53.88
CA ARG A 103 -20.29 30.41 53.53
C ARG A 103 -20.60 30.44 52.01
N GLY A 104 -21.59 29.70 51.46
CA GLY A 104 -22.30 28.50 51.98
C GLY A 104 -23.66 28.17 51.32
N ARG A 105 -24.06 26.87 51.31
CA ARG A 105 -25.40 26.27 50.99
C ARG A 105 -25.86 26.35 49.51
N SER A 106 -26.64 25.42 48.94
CA SER A 106 -27.24 24.13 49.41
C SER A 106 -27.46 23.12 48.24
N ARG A 107 -27.80 21.86 48.53
CA ARG A 107 -28.24 20.81 47.57
C ARG A 107 -29.70 20.39 47.83
N ALA A 108 -30.44 19.94 46.80
CA ALA A 108 -31.22 18.67 46.76
C ALA A 108 -32.10 18.57 45.48
N GLY A 109 -32.47 17.34 45.06
CA GLY A 109 -33.64 17.10 44.19
C GLY A 109 -33.40 16.29 42.91
N LEU A 110 -33.90 15.05 42.89
CA LEU A 110 -34.25 14.20 41.73
C LEU A 110 -35.59 13.52 42.08
N PRO A 111 -36.50 13.22 41.12
CA PRO A 111 -36.49 11.88 40.51
C PRO A 111 -37.05 11.76 39.06
N ASP A 112 -36.89 10.57 38.46
CA ASP A 112 -37.47 10.15 37.17
C ASP A 112 -38.93 9.67 37.27
N ALA A 113 -39.68 9.70 36.15
CA ALA A 113 -40.79 8.77 35.86
C ALA A 113 -41.17 8.74 34.35
N HIS A 114 -41.65 7.60 33.85
CA HIS A 114 -42.23 7.44 32.50
C HIS A 114 -43.77 7.56 32.50
N GLY A 115 -44.39 7.93 31.37
CA GLY A 115 -45.84 7.90 31.15
C GLY A 115 -46.22 7.93 29.65
N HIS A 116 -47.39 7.39 29.28
CA HIS A 116 -47.84 7.20 27.90
C HIS A 116 -49.19 7.88 27.58
N ALA A 117 -49.37 8.21 26.29
CA ALA A 117 -50.63 8.37 25.53
C ALA A 117 -51.51 9.64 25.72
N GLY A 118 -52.09 10.11 24.60
CA GLY A 118 -53.14 11.15 24.56
C GLY A 118 -53.22 11.97 23.25
N LEU A 119 -54.25 11.72 22.43
CA LEU A 119 -54.85 12.62 21.42
C LEU A 119 -56.33 12.86 21.86
N PRO A 120 -57.22 13.67 21.21
CA PRO A 120 -57.13 14.51 19.99
C PRO A 120 -57.74 15.94 20.27
N PRO A 121 -58.53 16.64 19.40
CA PRO A 121 -58.67 16.76 17.93
C PRO A 121 -58.61 18.23 17.38
N GLU A 122 -59.11 18.46 16.15
CA GLU A 122 -59.51 19.74 15.49
C GLU A 122 -58.42 20.61 14.79
N SER A 123 -58.67 21.27 13.63
CA SER A 123 -59.80 21.25 12.65
C SER A 123 -59.32 21.56 11.19
N VAL A 124 -60.24 21.69 10.20
CA VAL A 124 -59.93 21.65 8.73
C VAL A 124 -60.77 22.66 7.90
N PRO A 125 -60.15 23.43 6.97
CA PRO A 125 -60.51 23.37 5.53
C PRO A 125 -59.27 23.44 4.59
N ARG A 126 -59.14 22.91 3.35
CA ARG A 126 -59.96 22.40 2.22
C ARG A 126 -60.18 23.36 1.02
N ARG A 127 -59.65 22.93 -0.16
CA ARG A 127 -59.91 23.38 -1.57
C ARG A 127 -59.27 24.75 -1.96
N ALA A 128 -58.86 25.04 -3.21
CA ALA A 128 -58.77 24.30 -4.50
C ALA A 128 -57.52 24.79 -5.31
N GLY A 129 -57.11 24.29 -6.48
CA GLY A 129 -57.51 23.10 -7.27
C GLY A 129 -57.70 23.37 -8.79
N ARG A 130 -57.16 22.49 -9.66
CA ARG A 130 -57.06 22.56 -11.16
C ARG A 130 -55.92 23.49 -11.69
N ASP A 131 -55.34 23.29 -12.89
CA ASP A 131 -55.80 22.51 -14.08
C ASP A 131 -54.73 21.64 -14.80
N ARG A 132 -55.14 20.94 -15.87
CA ARG A 132 -54.29 20.14 -16.81
C ARG A 132 -54.74 20.37 -18.26
N PRO A 133 -53.81 20.33 -19.24
CA PRO A 133 -53.86 19.29 -20.29
C PRO A 133 -52.45 18.81 -20.74
N GLN A 134 -52.27 17.91 -21.72
CA GLN A 134 -52.76 16.52 -21.92
C GLN A 134 -52.00 15.90 -23.13
N GLY A 135 -51.78 14.58 -23.13
CA GLY A 135 -51.29 13.80 -24.30
C GLY A 135 -49.75 13.68 -24.45
N GLY A 136 -49.17 12.51 -24.74
CA GLY A 136 -49.78 11.17 -24.80
C GLY A 136 -48.77 10.01 -25.01
N ALA A 137 -49.16 8.81 -24.52
CA ALA A 137 -48.86 7.41 -24.92
C ALA A 137 -47.66 7.06 -25.86
N ALA A 138 -47.01 5.88 -25.79
CA ALA A 138 -46.92 4.71 -24.87
C ALA A 138 -45.76 3.80 -25.40
N ALA A 139 -45.45 2.54 -25.01
CA ALA A 139 -45.99 1.54 -24.06
C ALA A 139 -44.80 0.63 -23.61
N ALA A 140 -44.60 0.35 -22.31
CA ALA A 140 -45.12 -0.78 -21.53
C ALA A 140 -44.66 -2.22 -21.91
N LEU A 141 -43.85 -2.84 -21.04
CA LEU A 141 -43.83 -4.31 -20.86
C LEU A 141 -43.38 -4.67 -19.42
N ARG A 142 -44.24 -5.36 -18.65
CA ARG A 142 -43.93 -5.90 -17.32
C ARG A 142 -43.82 -7.42 -17.38
N ARG A 143 -42.91 -7.99 -16.57
CA ARG A 143 -43.03 -9.37 -16.05
C ARG A 143 -42.79 -9.36 -14.55
N ALA A 144 -43.54 -10.16 -13.81
CA ALA A 144 -43.43 -10.32 -12.37
C ALA A 144 -43.64 -11.79 -12.00
N ARG A 145 -42.93 -12.27 -10.97
CA ARG A 145 -43.24 -13.50 -10.22
C ARG A 145 -42.93 -13.29 -8.72
N PRO A 146 -43.55 -14.08 -7.81
CA PRO A 146 -43.89 -13.58 -6.48
C PRO A 146 -42.93 -13.99 -5.36
N ARG A 147 -43.08 -13.34 -4.20
CA ARG A 147 -42.62 -13.84 -2.90
C ARG A 147 -43.72 -14.68 -2.26
N GLU A 148 -43.39 -15.88 -1.81
CA GLU A 148 -44.27 -16.64 -0.90
C GLU A 148 -43.86 -16.41 0.57
N ARG A 149 -44.85 -16.43 1.47
CA ARG A 149 -44.66 -16.52 2.92
C ARG A 149 -45.48 -17.69 3.41
N LEU A 150 -44.86 -18.59 4.18
CA LEU A 150 -45.53 -19.67 4.90
C LEU A 150 -45.20 -19.56 6.39
N ALA A 151 -46.22 -19.65 7.24
CA ALA A 151 -46.09 -19.59 8.68
C ALA A 151 -47.10 -20.56 9.32
N ALA A 152 -46.61 -21.53 10.10
CA ALA A 152 -47.49 -22.47 10.81
C ALA A 152 -46.89 -22.99 12.13
N ARG A 153 -47.61 -22.69 13.21
CA ARG A 153 -47.90 -23.54 14.38
C ARG A 153 -46.75 -24.09 15.26
N ARG A 154 -46.80 -23.69 16.53
CA ARG A 154 -46.33 -24.49 17.70
C ARG A 154 -47.27 -25.67 17.97
N PRO A 155 -46.81 -26.65 18.78
CA PRO A 155 -47.62 -27.17 19.89
C PRO A 155 -46.99 -26.88 21.27
N ARG A 156 -47.75 -27.11 22.34
CA ARG A 156 -47.29 -27.10 23.75
C ARG A 156 -47.78 -28.38 24.44
N GLY A 157 -46.92 -29.00 25.24
CA GLY A 157 -47.23 -30.09 26.17
C GLY A 157 -46.25 -30.07 27.34
N ARG A 158 -46.67 -30.50 28.53
CA ARG A 158 -45.89 -30.54 29.79
C ARG A 158 -46.14 -31.91 30.47
N PRO A 159 -45.65 -32.15 31.71
CA PRO A 159 -44.26 -32.52 32.03
C PRO A 159 -44.22 -33.83 32.86
N LEU A 160 -43.07 -34.23 33.42
CA LEU A 160 -43.04 -34.97 34.69
C LEU A 160 -41.75 -34.71 35.51
N LEU A 161 -41.73 -35.22 36.74
CA LEU A 161 -40.89 -34.79 37.87
C LEU A 161 -39.50 -35.47 37.95
N GLY A 162 -38.56 -34.77 38.59
CA GLY A 162 -37.27 -35.29 39.09
C GLY A 162 -36.50 -34.16 39.78
N ALA A 163 -36.20 -34.27 41.08
CA ALA A 163 -35.85 -33.11 41.92
C ALA A 163 -34.65 -33.34 42.87
N LEU A 164 -34.25 -32.25 43.55
CA LEU A 164 -33.26 -32.11 44.64
C LEU A 164 -31.80 -31.91 44.17
N ARG A 165 -30.96 -31.07 44.83
CA ARG A 165 -31.16 -30.18 45.99
C ARG A 165 -30.18 -28.97 45.96
N ARG A 166 -30.52 -27.87 46.65
CA ARG A 166 -29.65 -26.72 47.00
C ARG A 166 -29.39 -26.74 48.52
N PRO A 167 -28.27 -26.18 49.04
CA PRO A 167 -28.08 -24.73 49.28
C PRO A 167 -26.70 -24.22 48.78
N ALA A 168 -26.34 -22.92 48.64
CA ALA A 168 -26.56 -21.67 49.40
C ALA A 168 -25.74 -21.62 50.72
N ARG A 169 -25.07 -20.56 51.18
CA ARG A 169 -24.90 -19.10 50.84
C ARG A 169 -23.40 -18.74 51.10
N GLY A 170 -22.80 -17.58 50.80
CA GLY A 170 -23.22 -16.29 50.24
C GLY A 170 -22.31 -15.14 50.74
N ARG A 171 -22.72 -13.87 50.53
CA ARG A 171 -22.05 -12.59 50.90
C ARG A 171 -20.81 -12.18 50.06
N ALA A 172 -20.65 -10.87 49.93
CA ALA A 172 -19.55 -10.18 49.23
C ALA A 172 -18.83 -9.24 50.20
N PHE A 173 -17.62 -8.77 49.85
CA PHE A 173 -17.03 -7.57 50.45
C PHE A 173 -16.15 -6.78 49.47
N ARG A 174 -15.81 -5.55 49.85
CA ARG A 174 -15.13 -4.54 49.01
C ARG A 174 -13.62 -4.80 48.89
N GLY A 175 -13.06 -4.60 47.69
CA GLY A 175 -11.62 -4.43 47.49
C GLY A 175 -11.20 -2.96 47.50
N ARG A 176 -10.23 -2.59 48.35
CA ARG A 176 -9.53 -1.28 48.32
C ARG A 176 -8.21 -1.40 49.10
N GLY A 177 -7.06 -1.16 48.47
CA GLY A 177 -5.78 -1.03 49.20
C GLY A 177 -4.51 -1.50 48.51
N GLY A 178 -3.80 -0.56 47.89
CA GLY A 178 -2.48 -0.09 48.37
C GLY A 178 -1.31 -1.08 48.63
N ARG A 179 -0.30 -0.98 47.75
CA ARG A 179 1.15 -0.91 48.05
C ARG A 179 1.82 -1.92 49.01
N ALA A 180 2.62 -2.81 48.41
CA ALA A 180 4.06 -3.06 48.66
C ALA A 180 4.59 -3.50 50.06
N VAL A 181 5.68 -4.29 50.07
CA VAL A 181 6.96 -4.08 50.84
C VAL A 181 7.79 -5.39 51.03
N ARG A 182 9.05 -5.36 50.53
CA ARG A 182 10.28 -6.09 50.93
C ARG A 182 10.42 -7.65 50.88
N ARG A 183 11.70 -8.04 50.73
CA ARG A 183 12.31 -9.38 50.94
C ARG A 183 12.67 -9.63 52.41
N PRO A 184 12.86 -10.89 52.84
CA PRO A 184 14.21 -11.40 53.22
C PRO A 184 14.77 -12.40 52.16
N ARG A 185 16.08 -12.70 51.98
CA ARG A 185 17.10 -13.33 52.86
C ARG A 185 16.68 -14.74 53.33
N GLU A 186 17.51 -15.79 53.30
CA GLU A 186 18.93 -15.96 52.94
C GLU A 186 19.22 -17.46 52.66
N TRP A 187 20.36 -17.81 52.02
CA TRP A 187 21.38 -18.78 52.50
C TRP A 187 22.53 -18.93 51.47
N ARG A 188 23.60 -19.68 51.80
CA ARG A 188 24.92 -19.64 51.10
C ARG A 188 25.40 -21.01 50.59
N ARG A 189 26.27 -20.95 49.56
CA ARG A 189 27.47 -21.78 49.21
C ARG A 189 27.57 -23.20 49.83
N SER A 190 28.07 -24.22 49.13
CA SER A 190 29.42 -24.27 48.53
C SER A 190 29.63 -25.56 47.68
N GLY A 191 30.71 -25.61 46.87
CA GLY A 191 31.41 -26.89 46.58
C GLY A 191 31.53 -27.31 45.12
N ALA A 192 32.77 -27.39 44.63
CA ALA A 192 33.25 -28.30 43.58
C ALA A 192 34.48 -29.04 44.16
N PRO A 193 34.90 -30.20 43.60
CA PRO A 193 36.14 -30.17 42.81
C PRO A 193 36.34 -31.25 41.71
N ALA A 194 37.23 -30.91 40.76
CA ALA A 194 38.25 -31.71 40.06
C ALA A 194 38.11 -33.23 39.74
N ALA A 195 38.05 -33.52 38.43
CA ALA A 195 39.03 -34.26 37.59
C ALA A 195 39.69 -35.61 38.01
N SER A 196 39.57 -36.61 37.11
CA SER A 196 40.61 -37.54 36.60
C SER A 196 40.02 -38.22 35.33
N LEU A 197 40.66 -38.37 34.15
CA LEU A 197 42.02 -38.66 33.69
C LEU A 197 42.30 -40.17 33.51
N ALA A 198 42.16 -40.65 32.27
CA ALA A 198 42.75 -41.89 31.74
C ALA A 198 42.82 -41.80 30.20
N ALA A 199 43.88 -42.33 29.59
CA ALA A 199 44.05 -42.40 28.14
C ALA A 199 44.64 -43.76 27.75
N LEU A 200 44.38 -44.23 26.52
CA LEU A 200 45.02 -45.42 25.97
C LEU A 200 45.18 -45.30 24.45
N LEU A 201 46.41 -45.45 23.99
CA LEU A 201 46.79 -45.51 22.58
C LEU A 201 46.90 -46.96 22.14
N PHE A 202 46.49 -47.26 20.90
CA PHE A 202 47.12 -48.31 20.10
C PHE A 202 47.15 -47.88 18.63
N ALA A 203 48.13 -48.38 17.87
CA ALA A 203 48.51 -47.85 16.56
C ALA A 203 48.75 -48.96 15.53
N CYS A 204 49.11 -48.54 14.31
CA CYS A 204 49.50 -49.32 13.13
C CYS A 204 48.35 -50.01 12.36
N GLY A 205 48.39 -49.84 11.03
CA GLY A 205 47.37 -50.33 10.11
C GLY A 205 47.48 -49.72 8.70
N ALA A 206 48.70 -49.55 8.18
CA ALA A 206 48.91 -48.95 6.86
C ALA A 206 48.78 -50.00 5.74
N LEU A 207 47.88 -49.78 4.79
CA LEU A 207 47.93 -50.38 3.45
C LEU A 207 47.81 -49.28 2.40
N ALA A 208 48.58 -49.40 1.33
CA ALA A 208 48.55 -48.47 0.22
C ALA A 208 47.35 -48.75 -0.71
N ALA A 209 46.64 -47.69 -1.10
CA ALA A 209 45.68 -47.71 -2.20
C ALA A 209 46.14 -46.73 -3.29
N THR A 210 45.93 -47.10 -4.56
CA THR A 210 46.42 -46.38 -5.73
C THR A 210 45.81 -44.98 -5.86
N ALA A 211 46.63 -43.98 -6.18
CA ALA A 211 46.17 -42.62 -6.43
C ALA A 211 45.23 -42.54 -7.64
N VAL A 212 44.05 -41.97 -7.45
CA VAL A 212 43.12 -41.56 -8.53
C VAL A 212 43.23 -40.04 -8.69
N PRO A 213 43.62 -39.51 -9.86
CA PRO A 213 43.66 -38.07 -10.09
C PRO A 213 42.22 -37.55 -10.35
N GLY A 214 41.54 -37.03 -9.32
CA GLY A 214 40.12 -36.69 -9.46
C GLY A 214 39.44 -36.03 -8.27
N ALA A 215 40.10 -35.12 -7.55
CA ALA A 215 39.45 -34.28 -6.56
C ALA A 215 40.05 -32.86 -6.56
N ALA A 216 39.29 -31.88 -7.05
CA ALA A 216 39.60 -30.48 -6.77
C ALA A 216 39.34 -30.22 -5.27
N ALA A 217 40.29 -29.59 -4.58
CA ALA A 217 40.10 -29.25 -3.18
C ALA A 217 38.98 -28.22 -3.02
N PRO A 218 38.12 -28.32 -1.99
CA PRO A 218 37.10 -27.31 -1.74
C PRO A 218 37.76 -26.03 -1.24
N LEU A 219 37.94 -25.04 -2.12
CA LEU A 219 38.25 -23.66 -1.76
C LEU A 219 37.00 -22.97 -1.19
N ALA A 220 36.50 -23.50 -0.08
CA ALA A 220 35.50 -22.86 0.74
C ALA A 220 36.17 -21.74 1.56
N GLN A 221 36.50 -20.62 0.88
CA GLN A 221 36.84 -19.40 1.59
C GLN A 221 35.61 -18.94 2.36
N GLN A 222 35.79 -18.62 3.64
CA GLN A 222 34.66 -18.36 4.54
C GLN A 222 34.00 -17.03 4.17
N ASN A 223 32.84 -17.11 3.53
CA ASN A 223 31.88 -16.01 3.46
C ASN A 223 31.29 -15.82 4.86
N ASP A 224 32.00 -15.05 5.69
CA ASP A 224 31.45 -14.48 6.91
C ASP A 224 30.21 -13.64 6.57
N GLU A 225 29.24 -13.62 7.48
CA GLU A 225 27.93 -13.01 7.27
C GLU A 225 28.07 -11.50 7.03
N PRO A 226 27.63 -10.96 5.87
CA PRO A 226 27.81 -9.55 5.56
C PRO A 226 26.89 -8.72 6.46
N ALA A 227 27.51 -8.00 7.41
CA ALA A 227 26.81 -7.23 8.44
C ALA A 227 25.67 -6.39 7.85
N PRO A 228 24.45 -6.47 8.42
CA PRO A 228 23.24 -5.92 7.83
C PRO A 228 23.36 -4.42 7.57
N ILE A 229 23.01 -4.00 6.36
CA ILE A 229 22.72 -2.59 6.10
C ILE A 229 21.41 -2.19 6.79
N GLN A 230 21.30 -0.92 7.18
CA GLN A 230 20.10 -0.42 7.85
C GLN A 230 18.90 -0.43 6.89
N ALA A 231 17.85 -1.18 7.25
CA ALA A 231 16.55 -1.13 6.60
C ALA A 231 15.99 0.30 6.55
N GLY A 232 15.27 0.65 5.49
CA GLY A 232 14.74 2.00 5.28
C GLY A 232 15.74 2.97 4.67
N ARG A 233 17.03 2.67 4.62
CA ARG A 233 17.99 3.57 3.97
C ARG A 233 17.80 3.57 2.46
N ARG A 234 17.67 4.75 1.84
CA ARG A 234 17.57 4.91 0.38
C ARG A 234 18.79 4.32 -0.34
N SER A 235 18.55 3.61 -1.45
CA SER A 235 19.61 3.14 -2.34
C SER A 235 20.31 4.33 -3.03
N PRO A 236 21.65 4.40 -3.08
CA PRO A 236 22.36 5.47 -3.77
C PRO A 236 21.98 5.58 -5.26
N ALA A 237 22.00 6.79 -5.81
CA ALA A 237 21.73 7.00 -7.24
C ALA A 237 22.66 6.15 -8.12
N GLY A 238 22.08 5.45 -9.11
CA GLY A 238 22.81 4.49 -9.95
C GLY A 238 23.08 3.12 -9.31
N ALA A 239 22.51 2.83 -8.14
CA ALA A 239 22.56 1.50 -7.51
C ALA A 239 22.06 0.36 -8.42
N TYR A 240 21.01 0.65 -9.19
CA TYR A 240 20.42 -0.23 -10.18
C TYR A 240 20.85 0.29 -11.55
N PRO A 241 21.82 -0.34 -12.24
CA PRO A 241 22.23 0.10 -13.57
C PRO A 241 21.10 -0.15 -14.56
N ALA A 242 20.86 0.82 -15.45
CA ALA A 242 19.87 0.69 -16.50
C ALA A 242 20.17 -0.52 -17.41
N GLY A 243 19.12 -1.20 -17.88
CA GLY A 243 19.26 -2.37 -18.73
C GLY A 243 19.37 -3.71 -17.99
N LEU A 244 19.09 -3.75 -16.68
CA LEU A 244 18.74 -4.97 -15.95
C LEU A 244 17.24 -4.93 -15.60
N ASP A 245 16.55 -6.06 -15.77
CA ASP A 245 15.10 -6.16 -15.63
C ASP A 245 14.74 -7.62 -15.23
N ALA A 246 14.21 -7.83 -14.01
CA ALA A 246 13.84 -9.17 -13.55
C ALA A 246 12.44 -9.56 -14.06
N ARG A 247 12.36 -10.66 -14.80
CA ARG A 247 11.11 -11.18 -15.39
C ARG A 247 10.35 -12.09 -14.43
N THR A 248 11.09 -12.94 -13.72
CA THR A 248 10.54 -14.04 -12.93
C THR A 248 11.41 -14.30 -11.70
N TYR A 249 10.80 -14.35 -10.51
CA TYR A 249 11.41 -14.89 -9.29
C TYR A 249 10.77 -16.24 -8.95
N ARG A 250 11.51 -17.35 -9.06
CA ARG A 250 11.12 -18.65 -8.49
C ARG A 250 11.88 -18.85 -7.18
N VAL A 251 11.17 -18.93 -6.06
CA VAL A 251 11.78 -19.05 -4.73
C VAL A 251 11.27 -20.30 -4.03
N GLU A 252 12.19 -21.19 -3.65
CA GLU A 252 11.93 -22.38 -2.83
C GLU A 252 12.45 -22.12 -1.41
N LEU A 253 11.56 -22.15 -0.40
CA LEU A 253 11.84 -21.78 0.99
C LEU A 253 11.54 -22.93 1.96
N TRP A 254 12.42 -23.11 2.94
CA TRP A 254 12.20 -24.01 4.08
C TRP A 254 12.04 -23.17 5.35
N ILE A 255 10.82 -23.15 5.89
CA ILE A 255 10.43 -22.34 7.05
C ILE A 255 9.87 -23.26 8.13
N ASP A 256 10.58 -23.35 9.25
CA ASP A 256 10.10 -23.94 10.50
C ASP A 256 9.85 -22.79 11.49
N PRO A 257 8.60 -22.39 11.77
CA PRO A 257 8.30 -21.27 12.67
C PRO A 257 8.84 -21.41 14.10
N GLU A 258 9.20 -22.63 14.52
CA GLU A 258 9.82 -22.90 15.84
C GLU A 258 11.34 -22.67 15.84
N ARG A 259 11.95 -22.42 14.67
CA ARG A 259 13.39 -22.17 14.50
C ARG A 259 13.64 -20.75 14.01
N PRO A 260 14.68 -20.06 14.49
CA PRO A 260 15.05 -18.73 14.01
C PRO A 260 15.79 -18.76 12.66
N THR A 261 15.59 -19.79 11.82
CA THR A 261 16.44 -20.03 10.64
C THR A 261 15.64 -20.38 9.40
N VAL A 262 15.99 -19.77 8.27
CA VAL A 262 15.47 -20.09 6.93
C VAL A 262 16.58 -20.73 6.09
N ARG A 263 16.16 -21.57 5.12
CA ARG A 263 16.96 -21.89 3.93
C ARG A 263 16.16 -21.48 2.70
N GLY A 264 16.85 -21.01 1.67
CA GLY A 264 16.24 -20.61 0.40
C GLY A 264 17.05 -21.02 -0.83
N VAL A 265 16.33 -21.22 -1.93
CA VAL A 265 16.86 -21.24 -3.30
C VAL A 265 16.07 -20.21 -4.10
N ALA A 266 16.72 -19.13 -4.52
CA ALA A 266 16.13 -18.13 -5.40
C ALA A 266 16.68 -18.30 -6.81
N GLN A 267 15.79 -18.44 -7.79
CA GLN A 267 16.08 -18.49 -9.22
C GLN A 267 15.44 -17.26 -9.88
N LEU A 268 16.27 -16.43 -10.54
CA LEU A 268 15.87 -15.18 -11.17
C LEU A 268 16.07 -15.29 -12.68
N GLU A 269 15.03 -15.01 -13.46
CA GLU A 269 15.15 -14.77 -14.90
C GLU A 269 15.41 -13.27 -15.12
N VAL A 270 16.66 -12.91 -15.41
CA VAL A 270 17.08 -11.50 -15.59
C VAL A 270 17.34 -11.21 -17.06
N ALA A 271 16.57 -10.28 -17.62
CA ALA A 271 16.83 -9.76 -18.97
C ALA A 271 17.92 -8.68 -18.90
N VAL A 272 18.85 -8.73 -19.85
CA VAL A 272 19.98 -7.80 -19.96
C VAL A 272 19.91 -7.05 -21.29
N ASP A 273 19.88 -5.72 -21.26
CA ASP A 273 19.83 -4.87 -22.46
C ASP A 273 21.14 -5.00 -23.27
N PRO A 274 21.10 -5.14 -24.61
CA PRO A 274 22.31 -5.09 -25.43
C PRO A 274 23.07 -3.75 -25.36
N ALA A 275 22.40 -2.65 -24.98
CA ALA A 275 22.99 -1.31 -24.87
C ALA A 275 23.54 -1.05 -23.46
N GLY A 276 24.70 -1.60 -23.14
CA GLY A 276 25.43 -1.31 -21.89
C GLY A 276 25.29 -2.36 -20.79
N ALA A 277 25.07 -3.63 -21.16
CA ALA A 277 25.15 -4.78 -20.28
C ALA A 277 26.33 -4.68 -19.29
N PRO A 278 26.09 -4.68 -17.96
CA PRO A 278 27.16 -4.52 -16.97
C PRO A 278 27.93 -5.84 -16.76
N ASP A 279 29.19 -5.76 -16.36
CA ASP A 279 30.03 -6.93 -16.01
C ASP A 279 29.45 -7.74 -14.82
N ARG A 280 28.56 -7.13 -14.03
CA ARG A 280 27.97 -7.72 -12.82
C ARG A 280 26.50 -7.32 -12.64
N LEU A 281 25.70 -8.25 -12.15
CA LEU A 281 24.35 -8.05 -11.63
C LEU A 281 24.42 -7.76 -10.12
N PRO A 282 24.02 -6.57 -9.64
CA PRO A 282 23.96 -6.25 -8.23
C PRO A 282 22.60 -6.68 -7.65
N LEU A 283 22.55 -7.82 -6.97
CA LEU A 283 21.37 -8.20 -6.16
C LEU A 283 21.53 -7.61 -4.76
N ASP A 284 20.52 -6.92 -4.25
CA ASP A 284 20.49 -6.56 -2.83
C ASP A 284 20.26 -7.84 -1.99
N PHE A 285 21.23 -8.15 -1.12
CA PHE A 285 21.18 -9.33 -0.25
C PHE A 285 22.13 -9.20 0.95
N THR A 286 21.64 -9.48 2.16
CA THR A 286 22.38 -9.29 3.42
C THR A 286 21.80 -10.15 4.55
N GLY A 287 22.53 -10.35 5.65
CA GLY A 287 22.07 -11.11 6.82
C GLY A 287 21.96 -12.64 6.65
N LEU A 288 22.25 -13.18 5.47
CA LEU A 288 22.14 -14.62 5.20
C LEU A 288 23.38 -15.13 4.46
N ARG A 289 23.89 -16.30 4.87
CA ARG A 289 25.07 -16.92 4.26
C ARG A 289 24.68 -17.55 2.91
N VAL A 290 25.30 -17.07 1.84
CA VAL A 290 25.24 -17.69 0.51
C VAL A 290 26.06 -18.97 0.49
N GLU A 291 25.43 -20.07 0.10
CA GLU A 291 26.01 -21.41 -0.02
C GLU A 291 26.50 -21.70 -1.45
N ARG A 292 25.82 -21.15 -2.47
CA ARG A 292 26.21 -21.27 -3.89
C ARG A 292 25.56 -20.16 -4.73
N VAL A 293 26.27 -19.68 -5.75
CA VAL A 293 25.72 -18.87 -6.85
C VAL A 293 26.02 -19.54 -8.18
N SER A 294 25.12 -19.45 -9.14
CA SER A 294 25.35 -19.88 -10.53
C SER A 294 24.57 -19.05 -11.55
N VAL A 295 25.16 -18.87 -12.74
CA VAL A 295 24.54 -18.21 -13.90
C VAL A 295 24.44 -19.22 -15.04
N ASP A 296 23.25 -19.40 -15.59
CA ASP A 296 22.90 -20.43 -16.58
C ASP A 296 23.38 -21.84 -16.17
N GLY A 297 23.21 -22.17 -14.88
CA GLY A 297 23.63 -23.43 -14.26
C GLY A 297 25.14 -23.60 -14.03
N ARG A 298 25.96 -22.62 -14.42
CA ARG A 298 27.43 -22.62 -14.17
C ARG A 298 27.72 -21.95 -12.83
N PRO A 299 28.39 -22.60 -11.86
CA PRO A 299 28.82 -21.96 -10.63
C PRO A 299 29.70 -20.73 -10.90
N VAL A 300 29.50 -19.68 -10.11
CA VAL A 300 30.31 -18.45 -10.16
C VAL A 300 30.68 -17.98 -8.76
N GLU A 301 31.83 -17.34 -8.64
CA GLU A 301 32.25 -16.62 -7.43
C GLU A 301 31.64 -15.21 -7.46
N ALA A 302 30.72 -14.94 -6.54
CA ALA A 302 30.04 -13.66 -6.40
C ALA A 302 30.50 -12.95 -5.11
N GLU A 303 30.57 -11.62 -5.16
CA GLU A 303 31.24 -10.80 -4.15
C GLU A 303 30.21 -10.04 -3.29
N HIS A 304 30.32 -10.11 -1.96
CA HIS A 304 29.45 -9.33 -1.07
C HIS A 304 30.05 -7.95 -0.80
N VAL A 305 29.35 -6.89 -1.23
CA VAL A 305 29.77 -5.49 -1.04
C VAL A 305 28.58 -4.65 -0.58
N ALA A 306 28.70 -4.03 0.60
CA ALA A 306 27.74 -3.04 1.13
C ALA A 306 26.25 -3.46 1.08
N GLY A 307 25.95 -4.71 1.46
CA GLY A 307 24.58 -5.25 1.46
C GLY A 307 24.08 -5.74 0.09
N ARG A 308 25.00 -5.96 -0.85
CA ARG A 308 24.72 -6.53 -2.19
C ARG A 308 25.60 -7.73 -2.50
N LEU A 309 25.03 -8.69 -3.22
CA LEU A 309 25.70 -9.81 -3.87
C LEU A 309 25.96 -9.44 -5.34
N LEU A 310 27.23 -9.18 -5.67
CA LEU A 310 27.66 -8.77 -7.01
C LEU A 310 28.00 -9.99 -7.87
N VAL A 311 26.98 -10.53 -8.54
CA VAL A 311 27.07 -11.73 -9.38
C VAL A 311 27.76 -11.39 -10.71
N PRO A 312 28.89 -12.01 -11.10
CA PRO A 312 29.53 -11.75 -12.38
C PRO A 312 28.67 -12.29 -13.55
N LEU A 313 28.54 -11.49 -14.61
CA LEU A 313 27.82 -11.86 -15.83
C LEU A 313 28.80 -12.34 -16.91
N PRO A 314 28.37 -13.22 -17.84
CA PRO A 314 29.22 -13.63 -18.95
C PRO A 314 29.45 -12.46 -19.92
N PRO A 315 30.62 -12.35 -20.61
CA PRO A 315 30.91 -11.22 -21.50
C PRO A 315 29.95 -11.04 -22.70
N ASP A 316 29.13 -12.06 -23.00
CA ASP A 316 28.11 -12.04 -24.05
C ASP A 316 26.67 -11.89 -23.49
N ALA A 317 26.52 -11.41 -22.24
CA ALA A 317 25.22 -11.24 -21.57
C ALA A 317 24.23 -10.29 -22.29
N GLY A 318 24.72 -9.26 -22.99
CA GLY A 318 23.86 -8.24 -23.60
C GLY A 318 22.89 -8.79 -24.64
N GLY A 319 21.59 -8.56 -24.43
CA GLY A 319 20.51 -9.08 -25.27
C GLY A 319 20.04 -10.49 -24.92
N ARG A 320 20.51 -11.08 -23.80
CA ARG A 320 20.05 -12.37 -23.28
C ARG A 320 19.11 -12.20 -22.09
N THR A 321 18.27 -13.20 -21.87
CA THR A 321 17.76 -13.52 -20.52
C THR A 321 18.71 -14.55 -19.91
N LEU A 322 19.15 -14.32 -18.68
CA LEU A 322 20.03 -15.20 -17.91
C LEU A 322 19.24 -15.81 -16.74
N MET A 323 19.53 -17.07 -16.41
CA MET A 323 19.01 -17.73 -15.22
C MET A 323 20.05 -17.62 -14.09
N VAL A 324 19.76 -16.83 -13.06
CA VAL A 324 20.66 -16.64 -11.91
C VAL A 324 20.08 -17.37 -10.70
N GLU A 325 20.83 -18.35 -10.18
CA GLU A 325 20.44 -19.11 -8.99
C GLU A 325 21.34 -18.76 -7.80
N VAL A 326 20.72 -18.46 -6.66
CA VAL A 326 21.37 -18.23 -5.36
C VAL A 326 20.79 -19.18 -4.33
N VAL A 327 21.66 -19.99 -3.70
CA VAL A 327 21.32 -20.88 -2.58
C VAL A 327 21.86 -20.28 -1.29
N TYR A 328 21.05 -20.21 -0.24
CA TYR A 328 21.40 -19.49 1.00
C TYR A 328 20.71 -20.07 2.24
N ALA A 329 21.30 -19.86 3.42
CA ALA A 329 20.70 -20.22 4.70
C ALA A 329 21.25 -19.37 5.87
N GLY A 330 20.43 -19.11 6.89
CA GLY A 330 20.81 -18.30 8.05
C GLY A 330 19.63 -17.81 8.88
N HIS A 331 19.85 -16.79 9.69
CA HIS A 331 18.83 -16.06 10.45
C HIS A 331 18.57 -14.71 9.77
N PRO A 332 17.36 -14.43 9.25
CA PRO A 332 17.05 -13.12 8.67
C PRO A 332 17.08 -12.02 9.74
N ASP A 333 17.90 -10.97 9.55
CA ASP A 333 17.96 -9.81 10.45
C ASP A 333 16.65 -8.99 10.48
N ASP A 334 15.95 -8.91 9.34
CA ASP A 334 14.66 -8.26 9.14
C ASP A 334 13.95 -8.92 7.94
N GLY A 335 12.87 -8.32 7.43
CA GLY A 335 12.13 -8.79 6.25
C GLY A 335 11.28 -10.02 6.56
N LEU A 336 11.90 -11.19 6.74
CA LEU A 336 11.24 -12.42 7.17
C LEU A 336 11.27 -12.53 8.70
N ILE A 337 10.17 -12.13 9.33
CA ILE A 337 10.03 -12.02 10.78
C ILE A 337 9.62 -13.37 11.39
N LEU A 338 10.59 -14.16 11.87
CA LEU A 338 10.35 -15.41 12.60
C LEU A 338 10.22 -15.12 14.11
N ARG A 339 9.00 -15.19 14.67
CA ARG A 339 8.75 -14.98 16.11
C ARG A 339 7.40 -15.53 16.56
N PRO A 340 7.19 -15.72 17.88
CA PRO A 340 5.85 -15.91 18.43
C PRO A 340 4.91 -14.75 18.05
N ASN A 341 3.68 -15.10 17.72
CA ASN A 341 2.59 -14.16 17.48
C ASN A 341 2.05 -13.57 18.80
N VAL A 342 1.04 -12.70 18.70
CA VAL A 342 0.40 -12.02 19.83
C VAL A 342 -0.19 -12.96 20.90
N HIS A 343 -0.46 -14.22 20.55
CA HIS A 343 -0.93 -15.27 21.47
C HIS A 343 0.18 -16.20 21.98
N GLY A 344 1.42 -15.99 21.53
CA GLY A 344 2.59 -16.80 21.91
C GLY A 344 2.80 -18.07 21.06
N ALA A 345 2.00 -18.30 20.01
CA ALA A 345 2.20 -19.42 19.09
C ALA A 345 3.30 -19.09 18.04
N PRO A 346 4.13 -20.05 17.61
CA PRO A 346 5.16 -19.83 16.59
C PRO A 346 4.58 -19.28 15.27
N SER A 347 5.30 -18.36 14.63
CA SER A 347 4.91 -17.82 13.33
C SER A 347 6.10 -17.24 12.54
N ALA A 348 5.96 -17.17 11.22
CA ALA A 348 6.90 -16.48 10.33
C ALA A 348 6.12 -15.65 9.30
N PHE A 349 6.49 -14.37 9.13
CA PHE A 349 5.85 -13.47 8.17
C PHE A 349 6.86 -12.58 7.46
N VAL A 350 6.71 -12.45 6.15
CA VAL A 350 7.43 -11.42 5.37
C VAL A 350 6.76 -10.05 5.55
N ASP A 351 7.58 -9.00 5.67
CA ASP A 351 7.17 -7.62 5.93
C ASP A 351 8.22 -6.69 5.27
N ASN A 352 8.04 -6.36 3.98
CA ASN A 352 9.15 -5.82 3.16
C ASN A 352 9.27 -4.29 3.10
N TRP A 353 8.23 -3.50 3.36
CA TRP A 353 8.30 -2.06 3.09
C TRP A 353 9.37 -1.34 3.94
N PRO A 354 10.21 -0.45 3.36
CA PRO A 354 10.27 -0.11 1.92
C PRO A 354 11.25 -1.00 1.14
N ASN A 355 12.33 -1.46 1.76
CA ASN A 355 13.42 -2.20 1.11
C ASN A 355 14.00 -3.30 2.01
N ARG A 356 13.12 -4.13 2.58
CA ARG A 356 13.47 -5.24 3.48
C ARG A 356 13.38 -6.62 2.80
N THR A 357 13.08 -6.70 1.51
CA THR A 357 13.12 -7.95 0.74
C THR A 357 14.53 -8.56 0.76
N ARG A 358 15.55 -7.70 0.67
CA ARG A 358 17.00 -8.02 0.71
C ARG A 358 17.49 -8.83 1.92
N PHE A 359 16.73 -8.92 3.01
CA PHE A 359 17.08 -9.72 4.19
C PHE A 359 16.63 -11.18 4.11
N TRP A 360 15.83 -11.55 3.09
CA TRP A 360 15.34 -12.93 2.89
C TRP A 360 15.31 -13.42 1.44
N LEU A 361 15.38 -12.52 0.44
CA LEU A 361 15.36 -12.82 -0.99
C LEU A 361 16.39 -11.96 -1.74
N PRO A 362 17.43 -12.56 -2.37
CA PRO A 362 18.35 -11.80 -3.22
C PRO A 362 17.60 -11.28 -4.45
N SER A 363 17.55 -9.96 -4.63
CA SER A 363 16.65 -9.32 -5.59
C SER A 363 17.12 -7.94 -6.06
N LEU A 364 16.51 -7.42 -7.13
CA LEU A 364 16.59 -5.99 -7.48
C LEU A 364 15.56 -5.24 -6.63
N ASP A 365 15.92 -4.96 -5.37
CA ASP A 365 14.98 -4.52 -4.33
C ASP A 365 14.65 -3.01 -4.45
N HIS A 366 13.89 -2.68 -5.51
CA HIS A 366 13.48 -1.33 -5.93
C HIS A 366 12.01 -1.34 -6.41
N PRO A 367 11.17 -0.33 -6.09
CA PRO A 367 9.75 -0.34 -6.45
C PRO A 367 9.48 -0.39 -7.96
N ALA A 368 10.45 0.06 -8.77
CA ALA A 368 10.36 0.04 -10.24
C ALA A 368 10.67 -1.33 -10.90
N ASP A 369 11.38 -2.26 -10.23
CA ASP A 369 11.55 -3.62 -10.74
C ASP A 369 10.29 -4.42 -10.43
N LYS A 370 9.60 -4.91 -11.46
CA LYS A 370 8.31 -5.60 -11.33
C LYS A 370 8.31 -6.90 -12.12
N ALA A 371 8.14 -8.01 -11.40
CA ALA A 371 8.35 -9.36 -11.90
C ALA A 371 7.18 -10.29 -11.59
N THR A 372 7.04 -11.36 -12.36
CA THR A 372 6.18 -12.49 -11.97
C THR A 372 6.87 -13.35 -10.91
N ALA A 373 6.11 -14.12 -10.13
CA ALA A 373 6.69 -14.94 -9.06
C ALA A 373 6.08 -16.34 -8.92
N GLU A 374 6.92 -17.31 -8.55
CA GLU A 374 6.50 -18.61 -8.06
C GLU A 374 7.13 -18.86 -6.69
N LEU A 375 6.29 -19.02 -5.66
CA LEU A 375 6.71 -19.21 -4.29
C LEU A 375 6.38 -20.66 -3.87
N VAL A 376 7.42 -21.46 -3.67
CA VAL A 376 7.33 -22.84 -3.16
C VAL A 376 7.79 -22.83 -1.72
N VAL A 377 6.92 -23.21 -0.79
CA VAL A 377 7.19 -23.10 0.64
C VAL A 377 6.97 -24.45 1.32
N HIS A 378 8.00 -24.93 2.00
CA HIS A 378 7.96 -26.11 2.84
C HIS A 378 7.87 -25.69 4.30
N ALA A 379 6.88 -26.23 5.02
CA ALA A 379 6.65 -25.99 6.44
C ALA A 379 6.14 -27.26 7.15
N PRO A 380 6.29 -27.39 8.48
CA PRO A 380 5.67 -28.48 9.24
C PRO A 380 4.14 -28.52 9.03
N ALA A 381 3.56 -29.71 8.93
CA ALA A 381 2.17 -29.91 8.47
C ALA A 381 1.07 -29.33 9.39
N ALA A 382 1.42 -28.89 10.60
CA ALA A 382 0.51 -28.17 11.51
C ALA A 382 0.20 -26.74 11.02
N TYR A 383 1.13 -26.10 10.31
CA TYR A 383 1.03 -24.72 9.85
C TYR A 383 0.37 -24.63 8.47
N GLN A 384 -0.31 -23.52 8.20
CA GLN A 384 -0.81 -23.16 6.87
C GLN A 384 0.06 -22.05 6.30
N VAL A 385 0.26 -22.05 4.98
CA VAL A 385 1.05 -21.03 4.28
C VAL A 385 0.16 -20.21 3.36
N ILE A 386 0.24 -18.89 3.48
CA ILE A 386 -0.37 -17.92 2.56
C ILE A 386 0.73 -17.10 1.88
N ALA A 387 0.53 -16.79 0.59
CA ALA A 387 1.45 -15.97 -0.20
C ALA A 387 0.67 -15.22 -1.30
N ASN A 388 1.38 -14.45 -2.15
CA ASN A 388 0.78 -13.78 -3.30
C ASN A 388 0.26 -14.79 -4.37
N GLY A 389 -0.59 -14.30 -5.28
CA GLY A 389 -1.03 -15.06 -6.44
C GLY A 389 -2.03 -16.18 -6.13
N ALA A 390 -2.17 -17.13 -7.05
CA ALA A 390 -3.04 -18.30 -6.92
C ALA A 390 -2.28 -19.50 -6.34
N MET A 391 -2.92 -20.32 -5.52
CA MET A 391 -2.37 -21.61 -5.11
C MET A 391 -2.44 -22.58 -6.30
N ALA A 392 -1.29 -23.08 -6.76
CA ALA A 392 -1.19 -23.89 -7.98
C ALA A 392 -1.79 -25.30 -7.82
N ALA A 393 -1.72 -25.87 -6.62
CA ALA A 393 -2.37 -27.11 -6.21
C ALA A 393 -2.54 -27.14 -4.69
N PRO A 394 -3.50 -27.92 -4.13
CA PRO A 394 -3.59 -28.15 -2.69
C PRO A 394 -2.25 -28.61 -2.09
N PRO A 395 -1.96 -28.28 -0.81
CA PRO A 395 -0.72 -28.68 -0.16
C PRO A 395 -0.53 -30.20 -0.17
N ARG A 396 0.70 -30.62 -0.41
CA ARG A 396 1.12 -32.03 -0.51
C ARG A 396 2.25 -32.33 0.45
N GLU A 397 2.39 -33.59 0.87
CA GLU A 397 3.53 -34.05 1.67
C GLU A 397 4.85 -33.69 0.95
N ALA A 398 5.82 -33.18 1.70
CA ALA A 398 7.13 -32.83 1.17
C ALA A 398 7.95 -34.09 0.81
N PRO A 399 8.72 -34.10 -0.29
CA PRO A 399 9.64 -35.20 -0.59
C PRO A 399 10.62 -35.44 0.56
N ARG A 400 10.82 -36.70 0.99
CA ARG A 400 11.69 -37.05 2.14
C ARG A 400 13.16 -36.60 2.04
N SER A 401 13.60 -36.20 0.84
CA SER A 401 14.90 -35.53 0.62
C SER A 401 14.97 -34.11 1.21
N ILE A 402 13.83 -33.52 1.58
CA ILE A 402 13.71 -32.23 2.26
C ILE A 402 13.88 -32.45 3.77
N ALA A 403 14.98 -31.92 4.31
CA ALA A 403 15.30 -31.86 5.75
C ALA A 403 15.27 -33.20 6.53
N GLY A 404 15.02 -34.34 5.87
CA GLY A 404 14.84 -35.65 6.50
C GLY A 404 13.53 -35.81 7.27
N ALA A 405 12.54 -34.93 7.06
CA ALA A 405 11.36 -34.83 7.91
C ALA A 405 10.09 -35.45 7.27
N GLU A 406 9.55 -36.49 7.92
CA GLU A 406 8.13 -36.85 7.76
C GLU A 406 7.26 -35.75 8.39
N GLY A 407 6.02 -35.55 7.91
CA GLY A 407 5.10 -34.56 8.48
C GLY A 407 5.36 -33.10 8.09
N TRP A 408 5.99 -32.86 6.93
CA TRP A 408 6.10 -31.54 6.31
C TRP A 408 5.20 -31.43 5.07
N ASN A 409 4.62 -30.25 4.84
CA ASN A 409 3.82 -29.94 3.66
C ASN A 409 4.54 -28.94 2.75
N THR A 410 4.32 -29.10 1.45
CA THR A 410 4.77 -28.21 0.37
C THR A 410 3.57 -27.47 -0.20
N TRP A 411 3.64 -26.15 -0.15
CA TRP A 411 2.70 -25.21 -0.75
C TRP A 411 3.34 -24.58 -1.99
N HIS A 412 2.56 -24.32 -3.03
CA HIS A 412 3.04 -23.68 -4.25
C HIS A 412 2.06 -22.61 -4.70
N TRP A 413 2.56 -21.37 -4.79
CA TRP A 413 1.81 -20.19 -5.15
C TRP A 413 2.39 -19.56 -6.43
N THR A 414 1.55 -18.96 -7.27
CA THR A 414 1.96 -18.39 -8.57
C THR A 414 1.31 -17.03 -8.82
N THR A 415 2.13 -16.00 -8.93
CA THR A 415 1.79 -14.59 -9.17
C THR A 415 2.10 -14.26 -10.63
N ARG A 416 1.06 -14.23 -11.48
CA ARG A 416 1.18 -14.01 -12.94
C ARG A 416 1.13 -12.54 -13.37
N ALA A 417 0.60 -11.68 -12.52
CA ALA A 417 0.67 -10.23 -12.64
C ALA A 417 2.03 -9.76 -12.11
N PRO A 418 2.82 -8.96 -12.85
CA PRO A 418 4.06 -8.40 -12.33
C PRO A 418 3.83 -7.49 -11.12
N VAL A 419 4.59 -7.74 -10.06
CA VAL A 419 4.58 -6.99 -8.78
C VAL A 419 6.02 -6.65 -8.40
N SER A 420 6.22 -5.62 -7.58
CA SER A 420 7.55 -5.33 -7.05
C SER A 420 7.90 -6.31 -5.92
N THR A 421 9.19 -6.47 -5.67
CA THR A 421 9.73 -7.32 -4.59
C THR A 421 9.19 -6.91 -3.23
N TYR A 422 8.93 -5.61 -3.01
CA TYR A 422 8.37 -5.13 -1.74
C TYR A 422 6.92 -5.62 -1.49
N ASN A 423 6.18 -6.04 -2.52
CA ASN A 423 4.85 -6.66 -2.37
C ASN A 423 4.92 -8.20 -2.18
N LEU A 424 6.08 -8.84 -2.39
CA LEU A 424 6.24 -10.31 -2.33
C LEU A 424 6.31 -10.81 -0.88
N VAL A 425 5.33 -11.62 -0.47
CA VAL A 425 5.21 -12.11 0.91
C VAL A 425 4.86 -13.58 1.05
N VAL A 426 5.28 -14.13 2.19
CA VAL A 426 4.90 -15.45 2.72
C VAL A 426 4.50 -15.26 4.18
N GLY A 427 3.40 -15.88 4.60
CA GLY A 427 2.97 -16.00 5.99
C GLY A 427 2.77 -17.46 6.37
N VAL A 428 3.37 -17.89 7.48
CA VAL A 428 3.35 -19.27 7.99
C VAL A 428 2.93 -19.24 9.47
N ALA A 429 1.74 -19.74 9.76
CA ALA A 429 1.19 -19.84 11.12
C ALA A 429 0.04 -20.86 11.20
N GLU A 430 -0.48 -21.10 12.40
CA GLU A 430 -1.81 -21.70 12.56
C GLU A 430 -2.89 -20.64 12.29
N PHE A 431 -3.74 -20.88 11.29
CA PHE A 431 -4.79 -19.96 10.88
C PHE A 431 -6.17 -20.63 10.89
N THR A 432 -7.18 -19.90 11.37
CA THR A 432 -8.56 -20.13 10.96
C THR A 432 -8.85 -19.29 9.72
N VAL A 433 -9.09 -19.97 8.59
CA VAL A 433 -9.46 -19.33 7.32
C VAL A 433 -10.98 -19.16 7.27
N VAL A 434 -11.44 -17.93 7.05
CA VAL A 434 -12.85 -17.57 6.95
C VAL A 434 -13.12 -17.00 5.56
N PRO A 435 -13.92 -17.67 4.70
CA PRO A 435 -14.39 -17.10 3.44
C PRO A 435 -15.26 -15.87 3.72
N LEU A 436 -14.94 -14.74 3.06
CA LEU A 436 -15.67 -13.48 3.19
C LEU A 436 -16.63 -13.28 2.02
N GLY A 437 -16.27 -13.75 0.82
CA GLY A 437 -17.14 -13.69 -0.35
C GLY A 437 -16.43 -14.00 -1.65
N ARG A 438 -17.10 -13.68 -2.76
CA ARG A 438 -16.53 -13.65 -4.11
C ARG A 438 -16.92 -12.33 -4.75
N ALA A 439 -15.95 -11.62 -5.31
CA ALA A 439 -16.07 -10.23 -5.77
C ALA A 439 -15.45 -10.03 -7.15
N ALA A 440 -15.68 -8.85 -7.74
CA ALA A 440 -15.27 -8.46 -9.10
C ALA A 440 -15.58 -9.52 -10.16
N CYS A 441 -16.74 -10.20 -10.02
CA CYS A 441 -17.14 -11.29 -10.92
C CYS A 441 -17.32 -10.79 -12.37
N GLY A 442 -16.58 -11.39 -13.30
CA GLY A 442 -16.52 -10.94 -14.70
C GLY A 442 -15.57 -9.74 -14.92
N ARG A 443 -14.87 -9.29 -13.87
CA ARG A 443 -13.88 -8.20 -13.87
C ARG A 443 -12.57 -8.58 -13.19
N ALA A 444 -12.30 -9.86 -13.01
CA ALA A 444 -11.04 -10.36 -12.46
C ALA A 444 -10.36 -11.31 -13.48
N PRO A 445 -9.71 -10.78 -14.52
CA PRO A 445 -9.17 -11.58 -15.64
C PRO A 445 -8.01 -12.50 -15.22
N VAL A 446 -7.35 -12.21 -14.10
CA VAL A 446 -6.27 -13.02 -13.52
C VAL A 446 -6.81 -14.12 -12.58
N ALA A 447 -8.08 -14.03 -12.14
CA ALA A 447 -8.71 -15.02 -11.28
C ALA A 447 -9.12 -16.29 -12.06
N PRO A 448 -8.86 -17.51 -11.57
CA PRO A 448 -9.03 -18.75 -12.34
C PRO A 448 -10.44 -19.02 -12.90
N ASP A 449 -11.48 -18.44 -12.27
CA ASP A 449 -12.88 -18.59 -12.66
C ASP A 449 -13.59 -17.25 -12.94
N GLY A 450 -12.82 -16.16 -13.02
CA GLY A 450 -13.32 -14.82 -13.31
C GLY A 450 -13.92 -14.05 -12.12
N CYS A 451 -13.88 -14.58 -10.89
CA CYS A 451 -14.14 -13.79 -9.68
C CYS A 451 -12.98 -13.89 -8.69
N VAL A 452 -12.75 -12.82 -7.92
CA VAL A 452 -11.82 -12.80 -6.79
C VAL A 452 -12.42 -13.60 -5.64
N GLU A 453 -11.73 -14.63 -5.16
CA GLU A 453 -12.04 -15.20 -3.84
C GLU A 453 -11.49 -14.27 -2.74
N VAL A 454 -12.36 -13.84 -1.83
CA VAL A 454 -12.01 -12.93 -0.72
C VAL A 454 -12.08 -13.70 0.59
N SER A 455 -10.99 -13.71 1.37
CA SER A 455 -10.84 -14.54 2.57
C SER A 455 -10.10 -13.81 3.71
N ALA A 456 -10.41 -14.13 4.96
CA ALA A 456 -9.64 -13.73 6.14
C ALA A 456 -8.85 -14.91 6.70
N TRP A 457 -7.58 -14.69 7.03
CA TRP A 457 -6.65 -15.67 7.59
C TRP A 457 -6.24 -15.16 8.98
N LEU A 458 -6.93 -15.64 10.02
CA LEU A 458 -6.84 -15.09 11.38
C LEU A 458 -6.25 -16.12 12.34
N PHE A 459 -5.57 -15.69 13.40
CA PHE A 459 -5.19 -16.61 14.46
C PHE A 459 -6.47 -17.13 15.16
N PRO A 460 -6.55 -18.42 15.53
CA PRO A 460 -7.80 -19.02 16.03
C PRO A 460 -8.53 -18.23 17.13
N PRO A 461 -7.87 -17.60 18.13
CA PRO A 461 -8.56 -16.78 19.14
C PRO A 461 -9.28 -15.55 18.59
N ASP A 462 -8.76 -14.96 17.50
CA ASP A 462 -9.24 -13.70 16.94
C ASP A 462 -10.22 -13.87 15.77
N THR A 463 -10.62 -15.11 15.45
CA THR A 463 -11.55 -15.47 14.35
C THR A 463 -12.81 -14.59 14.28
N ALA A 464 -13.29 -14.09 15.42
CA ALA A 464 -14.42 -13.15 15.48
C ALA A 464 -14.22 -11.86 14.65
N GLN A 465 -12.97 -11.44 14.44
CA GLN A 465 -12.63 -10.25 13.64
C GLN A 465 -13.07 -10.33 12.19
N ALA A 466 -13.24 -11.53 11.62
CA ALA A 466 -13.82 -11.72 10.28
C ALA A 466 -15.18 -11.00 10.12
N ARG A 467 -15.96 -10.90 11.21
CA ARG A 467 -17.28 -10.24 11.22
C ARG A 467 -17.27 -8.79 11.71
N LEU A 468 -16.14 -8.27 12.18
CA LEU A 468 -16.00 -6.92 12.75
C LEU A 468 -15.16 -5.99 11.89
N SER A 469 -14.10 -6.52 11.28
CA SER A 469 -13.13 -5.75 10.48
C SER A 469 -13.26 -5.97 8.98
N PHE A 470 -13.70 -7.17 8.56
CA PHE A 470 -13.68 -7.59 7.15
C PHE A 470 -15.09 -7.84 6.56
N ALA A 471 -16.14 -7.40 7.26
CA ALA A 471 -17.53 -7.70 6.91
C ALA A 471 -17.96 -7.16 5.54
N ARG A 472 -17.34 -6.06 5.07
CA ARG A 472 -17.58 -5.43 3.77
C ARG A 472 -16.43 -5.62 2.76
N ALA A 473 -15.43 -6.45 3.05
CA ALA A 473 -14.23 -6.56 2.21
C ALA A 473 -14.51 -7.02 0.76
N ALA A 474 -15.48 -7.91 0.55
CA ALA A 474 -15.89 -8.30 -0.81
C ALA A 474 -16.60 -7.15 -1.56
N ASP A 475 -17.44 -6.40 -0.86
CA ASP A 475 -18.18 -5.24 -1.38
C ASP A 475 -17.23 -4.08 -1.76
N MET A 476 -16.17 -3.87 -0.96
CA MET A 476 -15.05 -2.97 -1.30
C MET A 476 -14.34 -3.39 -2.59
N VAL A 477 -14.05 -4.69 -2.78
CA VAL A 477 -13.41 -5.21 -4.01
C VAL A 477 -14.32 -5.03 -5.23
N ASP A 478 -15.63 -5.28 -5.10
CA ASP A 478 -16.61 -5.01 -6.16
C ASP A 478 -16.65 -3.50 -6.50
N TYR A 479 -16.79 -2.62 -5.50
CA TYR A 479 -16.86 -1.17 -5.68
C TYR A 479 -15.63 -0.59 -6.38
N TYR A 480 -14.42 -0.96 -5.95
CA TYR A 480 -13.20 -0.50 -6.59
C TYR A 480 -13.04 -1.09 -8.01
N ALA A 481 -13.50 -2.33 -8.25
CA ALA A 481 -13.56 -2.92 -9.59
C ALA A 481 -14.69 -2.35 -10.49
N GLU A 482 -15.61 -1.54 -9.94
CA GLU A 482 -16.50 -0.65 -10.70
C GLU A 482 -15.82 0.69 -11.01
N THR A 483 -15.05 1.20 -10.05
CA THR A 483 -14.55 2.57 -10.08
C THR A 483 -13.29 2.71 -10.94
N PHE A 484 -12.33 1.79 -10.82
CA PHE A 484 -10.97 1.89 -11.39
C PHE A 484 -10.74 1.00 -12.63
N GLY A 485 -11.38 -0.16 -12.69
CA GLY A 485 -11.14 -1.16 -13.74
C GLY A 485 -11.06 -2.58 -13.17
N PRO A 486 -10.62 -3.56 -13.96
CA PRO A 486 -10.50 -4.95 -13.51
C PRO A 486 -9.65 -5.12 -12.25
N PHE A 487 -9.94 -6.14 -11.44
CA PHE A 487 -9.10 -6.51 -10.31
C PHE A 487 -7.85 -7.27 -10.81
N PRO A 488 -6.62 -6.80 -10.49
CA PRO A 488 -5.39 -7.24 -11.15
C PRO A 488 -4.82 -8.58 -10.66
N TYR A 489 -5.38 -9.19 -9.61
CA TYR A 489 -4.83 -10.43 -9.03
C TYR A 489 -5.81 -11.61 -8.97
N ALA A 490 -5.31 -12.79 -8.61
CA ALA A 490 -6.07 -14.05 -8.68
C ALA A 490 -7.02 -14.30 -7.49
N LYS A 491 -6.80 -13.62 -6.35
CA LYS A 491 -7.55 -13.72 -5.09
C LYS A 491 -7.31 -12.46 -4.25
N LEU A 492 -7.98 -12.34 -3.10
CA LEU A 492 -7.56 -11.45 -2.03
C LEU A 492 -7.64 -12.14 -0.67
N ALA A 493 -6.51 -12.21 0.04
CA ALA A 493 -6.44 -12.72 1.40
C ALA A 493 -6.09 -11.58 2.37
N HIS A 494 -6.88 -11.46 3.43
CA HIS A 494 -6.66 -10.53 4.54
C HIS A 494 -6.04 -11.30 5.71
N VAL A 495 -4.76 -11.09 5.99
CA VAL A 495 -3.97 -11.97 6.87
C VAL A 495 -3.62 -11.25 8.16
N GLN A 496 -3.89 -11.87 9.31
CA GLN A 496 -3.38 -11.41 10.60
C GLN A 496 -1.89 -11.76 10.70
N SER A 497 -1.04 -10.76 10.93
CA SER A 497 0.40 -10.87 10.68
C SER A 497 1.29 -10.20 11.72
N ALA A 498 2.58 -10.52 11.65
CA ALA A 498 3.62 -9.92 12.48
C ALA A 498 4.06 -8.50 12.05
N THR A 499 3.45 -7.88 11.02
CA THR A 499 3.84 -6.57 10.45
C THR A 499 3.96 -5.47 11.51
N ARG A 500 4.90 -4.54 11.27
CA ARG A 500 5.11 -3.35 12.11
C ARG A 500 4.13 -2.21 11.83
N PHE A 501 3.38 -2.26 10.73
CA PHE A 501 2.49 -1.20 10.25
C PHE A 501 1.03 -1.40 10.72
N GLY A 502 0.08 -0.67 10.13
CA GLY A 502 -1.36 -0.83 10.39
C GLY A 502 -1.93 -2.00 9.60
N GLY A 503 -1.95 -1.84 8.28
CA GLY A 503 -1.81 -2.91 7.30
C GLY A 503 -0.53 -2.71 6.47
N MET A 504 -0.36 -3.59 5.49
CA MET A 504 0.70 -3.64 4.49
C MET A 504 0.08 -4.34 3.26
N GLU A 505 0.09 -3.67 2.11
CA GLU A 505 -0.86 -3.93 1.02
C GLU A 505 -0.65 -5.26 0.27
N ASN A 506 0.59 -5.72 0.17
CA ASN A 506 1.07 -6.97 -0.43
C ASN A 506 0.10 -7.65 -1.44
N ALA A 507 0.08 -7.19 -2.69
CA ALA A 507 -0.61 -7.76 -3.86
C ALA A 507 -1.26 -9.15 -3.64
N SER A 508 -2.59 -9.19 -3.52
CA SER A 508 -3.45 -10.35 -3.27
C SER A 508 -3.40 -11.00 -1.88
N ALA A 509 -2.59 -10.49 -0.96
CA ALA A 509 -2.28 -11.09 0.34
C ALA A 509 -1.97 -10.02 1.41
N ILE A 510 -2.84 -9.03 1.56
CA ILE A 510 -2.72 -7.92 2.52
C ILE A 510 -2.44 -8.45 3.94
N PHE A 511 -1.41 -7.91 4.60
CA PHE A 511 -1.00 -8.27 5.95
C PHE A 511 -1.38 -7.17 6.96
N TYR A 512 -2.14 -7.52 7.99
CA TYR A 512 -2.61 -6.59 9.03
C TYR A 512 -1.90 -6.83 10.37
N SER A 513 -1.76 -5.77 11.17
CA SER A 513 -1.20 -5.86 12.52
C SER A 513 -1.99 -6.81 13.44
N GLU A 514 -1.34 -7.88 13.89
CA GLU A 514 -1.87 -8.80 14.88
C GLU A 514 -2.38 -8.10 16.14
N ARG A 515 -1.74 -6.99 16.54
CA ARG A 515 -2.07 -6.23 17.76
C ARG A 515 -3.33 -5.38 17.57
N ALA A 516 -3.60 -4.92 16.35
CA ALA A 516 -4.82 -4.20 16.04
C ALA A 516 -6.03 -5.15 16.10
N LEU A 517 -5.92 -6.31 15.45
CA LEU A 517 -6.98 -7.33 15.41
C LEU A 517 -7.24 -7.95 16.80
N ALA A 518 -6.19 -8.35 17.53
CA ALA A 518 -6.33 -8.87 18.90
C ALA A 518 -6.82 -7.82 19.93
N SER A 519 -6.87 -6.53 19.58
CA SER A 519 -7.44 -5.49 20.44
C SER A 519 -8.97 -5.48 20.48
N GLY A 520 -9.63 -6.31 19.66
CA GLY A 520 -11.10 -6.41 19.57
C GLY A 520 -11.79 -5.24 18.84
N ARG A 521 -11.05 -4.19 18.44
CA ARG A 521 -11.59 -3.09 17.64
C ARG A 521 -11.73 -3.50 16.17
N SER A 522 -12.70 -2.90 15.47
CA SER A 522 -12.76 -2.97 14.01
C SER A 522 -11.61 -2.15 13.40
N ILE A 523 -11.02 -2.67 12.33
CA ILE A 523 -10.06 -1.96 11.47
C ILE A 523 -10.61 -1.71 10.06
N GLU A 524 -11.93 -1.71 9.86
CA GLU A 524 -12.57 -1.62 8.53
C GLU A 524 -12.10 -0.42 7.67
N GLY A 525 -11.79 0.73 8.28
CA GLY A 525 -11.20 1.87 7.56
C GLY A 525 -9.80 1.59 7.00
N THR A 526 -8.97 0.83 7.73
CA THR A 526 -7.69 0.31 7.22
C THR A 526 -7.95 -0.73 6.14
N VAL A 527 -8.94 -1.63 6.29
CA VAL A 527 -9.30 -2.60 5.25
C VAL A 527 -9.67 -1.92 3.93
N ALA A 528 -10.41 -0.80 3.95
CA ALA A 528 -10.72 -0.02 2.76
C ALA A 528 -9.47 0.58 2.08
N HIS A 529 -8.50 1.07 2.87
CA HIS A 529 -7.19 1.59 2.43
C HIS A 529 -6.36 0.50 1.73
N GLU A 530 -6.14 -0.64 2.40
CA GLU A 530 -5.30 -1.72 1.85
C GLU A 530 -5.90 -2.39 0.59
N ILE A 531 -7.23 -2.39 0.43
CA ILE A 531 -7.87 -2.90 -0.81
C ILE A 531 -7.70 -1.88 -1.95
N ALA A 532 -7.74 -0.57 -1.68
CA ALA A 532 -7.48 0.43 -2.72
C ALA A 532 -6.02 0.33 -3.26
N HIS A 533 -5.06 -0.03 -2.40
CA HIS A 533 -3.68 -0.26 -2.81
C HIS A 533 -3.49 -1.39 -3.84
N GLN A 534 -4.44 -2.32 -3.97
CA GLN A 534 -4.40 -3.37 -5.00
C GLN A 534 -4.33 -2.79 -6.43
N TRP A 535 -4.77 -1.54 -6.63
CA TRP A 535 -4.57 -0.77 -7.85
C TRP A 535 -3.43 0.26 -7.73
N PHE A 536 -3.29 0.93 -6.58
CA PHE A 536 -2.36 2.06 -6.35
C PHE A 536 -1.25 1.69 -5.35
N GLY A 537 -0.09 1.27 -5.86
CA GLY A 537 0.99 0.63 -5.09
C GLY A 537 1.29 -0.74 -5.67
N ASP A 538 0.37 -1.68 -5.58
CA ASP A 538 0.57 -3.04 -6.09
C ASP A 538 0.58 -3.10 -7.64
N ALA A 539 -0.47 -2.62 -8.30
CA ALA A 539 -0.59 -2.72 -9.76
C ALA A 539 0.11 -1.56 -10.49
N VAL A 540 -0.17 -0.32 -10.11
CA VAL A 540 0.53 0.89 -10.57
C VAL A 540 1.36 1.43 -9.39
N THR A 541 2.68 1.28 -9.45
CA THR A 541 3.61 1.66 -8.35
C THR A 541 4.30 2.98 -8.65
N GLU A 542 4.76 3.73 -7.66
CA GLU A 542 5.78 4.76 -7.89
C GLU A 542 7.10 4.16 -8.42
N ALA A 543 7.78 4.87 -9.33
CA ALA A 543 9.09 4.48 -9.83
C ALA A 543 10.24 4.82 -8.85
N GLU A 544 10.01 5.77 -7.95
CA GLU A 544 10.93 6.24 -6.91
C GLU A 544 10.11 6.59 -5.67
N TRP A 545 10.59 6.23 -4.47
CA TRP A 545 9.87 6.44 -3.21
C TRP A 545 9.54 7.91 -2.91
N SER A 546 10.22 8.87 -3.54
CA SER A 546 9.87 10.30 -3.48
C SER A 546 8.47 10.62 -4.04
N HIS A 547 7.82 9.66 -4.71
CA HIS A 547 6.46 9.77 -5.23
C HIS A 547 5.43 8.89 -4.48
N LEU A 548 5.74 8.39 -3.28
CA LEU A 548 4.89 7.49 -2.45
C LEU A 548 3.41 7.93 -2.32
N TRP A 549 3.11 9.23 -2.38
CA TRP A 549 1.73 9.73 -2.39
C TRP A 549 0.86 9.17 -3.54
N LEU A 550 1.45 8.71 -4.65
CA LEU A 550 0.75 8.02 -5.74
C LEU A 550 0.10 6.70 -5.30
N SER A 551 0.60 6.12 -4.20
CA SER A 551 0.06 4.93 -3.56
C SER A 551 -0.71 5.33 -2.30
N GLU A 552 -0.06 6.01 -1.35
CA GLU A 552 -0.65 6.30 -0.03
C GLU A 552 -1.72 7.39 -0.05
N GLY A 553 -1.59 8.41 -0.92
CA GLY A 553 -2.60 9.44 -1.09
C GLY A 553 -3.84 8.92 -1.82
N PHE A 554 -3.63 8.04 -2.80
CA PHE A 554 -4.70 7.31 -3.49
C PHE A 554 -5.44 6.36 -2.54
N ALA A 555 -4.71 5.51 -1.80
CA ALA A 555 -5.32 4.59 -0.84
C ALA A 555 -6.04 5.32 0.31
N THR A 556 -5.48 6.42 0.81
CA THR A 556 -6.15 7.28 1.81
C THR A 556 -7.43 7.90 1.23
N TYR A 557 -7.40 8.42 0.00
CA TYR A 557 -8.57 9.05 -0.64
C TYR A 557 -9.68 8.04 -0.95
N PHE A 558 -9.34 6.95 -1.63
CA PHE A 558 -10.33 5.95 -2.04
C PHE A 558 -10.79 5.07 -0.87
N GLY A 559 -9.93 4.83 0.11
CA GLY A 559 -10.29 4.28 1.42
C GLY A 559 -11.33 5.13 2.16
N ALA A 560 -11.31 6.46 2.01
CA ALA A 560 -12.40 7.32 2.48
C ALA A 560 -13.62 7.28 1.55
N GLN A 561 -13.41 7.29 0.23
CA GLN A 561 -14.48 7.33 -0.79
C GLN A 561 -15.39 6.09 -0.76
N TYR A 562 -14.90 4.91 -0.39
CA TYR A 562 -15.76 3.74 -0.16
C TYR A 562 -16.88 4.03 0.85
N PHE A 563 -16.62 4.87 1.87
CA PHE A 563 -17.65 5.29 2.82
C PHE A 563 -18.59 6.37 2.26
N GLU A 564 -18.21 7.11 1.21
CA GLU A 564 -19.15 7.94 0.41
C GLU A 564 -20.21 7.06 -0.24
N HIS A 565 -19.78 5.91 -0.80
CA HIS A 565 -20.65 4.93 -1.46
C HIS A 565 -21.54 4.17 -0.47
N ALA A 566 -20.96 3.61 0.60
CA ALA A 566 -21.65 2.69 1.48
C ALA A 566 -22.44 3.37 2.63
N ASP A 567 -21.89 4.45 3.21
CA ASP A 567 -22.43 5.11 4.40
C ASP A 567 -22.87 6.57 4.13
N GLY A 568 -22.51 7.14 2.97
CA GLY A 568 -23.00 8.42 2.45
C GLY A 568 -22.00 9.58 2.52
N ALA A 569 -22.31 10.66 1.80
CA ALA A 569 -21.41 11.81 1.64
C ALA A 569 -21.02 12.54 2.94
N GLU A 570 -21.79 12.38 4.02
CA GLU A 570 -21.43 12.93 5.34
C GLU A 570 -20.29 12.13 6.00
N ALA A 571 -20.31 10.79 5.92
CA ALA A 571 -19.23 9.94 6.41
C ALA A 571 -17.92 10.17 5.63
N PHE A 572 -18.03 10.46 4.32
CA PHE A 572 -16.88 10.87 3.51
C PHE A 572 -16.32 12.25 3.94
N ARG A 573 -17.18 13.26 4.12
CA ARG A 573 -16.74 14.59 4.60
C ARG A 573 -16.10 14.51 5.98
N GLU A 574 -16.66 13.76 6.94
CA GLU A 574 -16.06 13.58 8.26
C GLU A 574 -14.63 13.01 8.17
N ARG A 575 -14.40 12.04 7.25
CA ARG A 575 -13.08 11.46 7.00
C ARG A 575 -12.11 12.45 6.36
N MET A 576 -12.54 13.20 5.34
CA MET A 576 -11.68 14.20 4.70
C MET A 576 -11.34 15.36 5.65
N ALA A 577 -12.32 15.88 6.40
CA ALA A 577 -12.12 16.86 7.45
C ALA A 577 -11.16 16.34 8.54
N GLY A 578 -11.30 15.08 8.94
CA GLY A 578 -10.35 14.39 9.81
C GLY A 578 -8.92 14.33 9.23
N ALA A 579 -8.78 14.07 7.93
CA ALA A 579 -7.51 14.09 7.22
C ALA A 579 -6.90 15.51 7.14
N ALA A 580 -7.72 16.54 6.90
CA ALA A 580 -7.28 17.95 6.90
C ALA A 580 -6.72 18.31 8.28
N ARG A 581 -7.51 18.15 9.35
CA ARG A 581 -7.09 18.43 10.73
C ARG A 581 -5.84 17.65 11.15
N ALA A 582 -5.65 16.42 10.65
CA ALA A 582 -4.46 15.61 10.91
C ALA A 582 -3.19 16.07 10.16
N TYR A 583 -3.32 16.72 9.00
CA TYR A 583 -2.21 17.34 8.26
C TYR A 583 -1.91 18.75 8.79
N LEU A 584 -2.92 19.59 8.95
CA LEU A 584 -2.78 20.99 9.41
C LEU A 584 -2.16 21.10 10.81
N ALA A 585 -2.20 20.03 11.61
CA ALA A 585 -1.63 19.94 12.95
C ALA A 585 -0.29 19.15 13.01
N SER A 586 0.40 18.92 11.87
CA SER A 586 1.66 18.18 11.84
C SER A 586 2.87 19.02 11.44
N ASP A 587 4.07 18.57 11.83
CA ASP A 587 5.33 19.20 11.48
C ASP A 587 5.69 19.01 9.97
N ASP A 588 4.96 18.16 9.25
CA ASP A 588 5.19 17.87 7.82
C ASP A 588 4.84 19.04 6.89
N VAL A 589 4.00 19.98 7.36
CA VAL A 589 3.47 21.10 6.56
C VAL A 589 4.57 21.95 5.91
N GLY A 590 5.76 22.02 6.53
CA GLY A 590 6.92 22.74 6.01
C GLY A 590 7.66 22.05 4.85
N LYS A 591 7.29 20.82 4.48
CA LYS A 591 7.87 20.07 3.35
C LYS A 591 6.91 19.99 2.14
N PRO A 592 7.42 19.90 0.90
CA PRO A 592 6.65 19.39 -0.24
C PRO A 592 6.14 17.96 -0.01
N VAL A 593 5.19 17.51 -0.84
CA VAL A 593 4.82 16.08 -0.89
C VAL A 593 5.88 15.28 -1.62
N VAL A 594 6.21 15.67 -2.84
CA VAL A 594 7.26 15.02 -3.63
C VAL A 594 8.62 15.59 -3.21
N HIS A 595 9.37 14.81 -2.44
CA HIS A 595 10.71 15.13 -1.96
C HIS A 595 11.53 13.84 -1.76
N GLU A 596 12.86 13.98 -1.74
CA GLU A 596 13.76 12.87 -1.42
C GLU A 596 13.99 12.77 0.09
N GLU A 597 14.10 11.55 0.61
CA GLU A 597 14.50 11.25 1.99
C GLU A 597 15.58 10.16 2.00
N ASP A 598 16.58 10.30 2.87
CA ASP A 598 17.66 9.30 3.05
C ASP A 598 17.20 8.12 3.93
N ASP A 599 16.33 8.40 4.90
CA ASP A 599 15.57 7.41 5.66
C ASP A 599 14.14 7.38 5.13
N LEU A 600 13.84 6.37 4.30
CA LEU A 600 12.56 6.20 3.63
C LEU A 600 11.40 6.07 4.63
N PHE A 601 11.63 5.63 5.88
CA PHE A 601 10.57 5.63 6.91
C PHE A 601 10.04 7.04 7.22
N GLN A 602 10.79 8.12 6.94
CA GLN A 602 10.32 9.50 7.07
C GLN A 602 9.28 9.89 6.00
N LEU A 603 9.09 9.07 4.96
CA LEU A 603 8.03 9.26 3.97
C LEU A 603 6.65 8.80 4.50
N LEU A 604 6.60 8.04 5.60
CA LEU A 604 5.35 7.60 6.26
C LEU A 604 4.71 8.75 7.08
N ASN A 605 4.31 9.81 6.38
CA ASN A 605 4.03 11.13 6.94
C ASN A 605 2.71 11.74 6.44
N ARG A 606 2.30 12.89 7.01
CA ARG A 606 1.01 13.52 6.64
C ARG A 606 0.97 14.11 5.24
N ASN A 607 2.12 14.35 4.61
CA ASN A 607 2.17 14.79 3.22
C ASN A 607 1.77 13.67 2.26
N ASN A 608 2.40 12.49 2.36
CA ASN A 608 2.13 11.39 1.42
C ASN A 608 0.71 10.82 1.57
N TYR A 609 0.19 10.71 2.80
CA TYR A 609 -1.16 10.20 3.07
C TYR A 609 -2.23 11.30 2.97
N GLN A 610 -2.31 12.16 3.99
CA GLN A 610 -3.47 13.05 4.18
C GLN A 610 -3.48 14.24 3.21
N LYS A 611 -2.35 14.91 2.99
CA LYS A 611 -2.26 15.94 1.94
C LYS A 611 -2.45 15.32 0.57
N GLY A 612 -1.80 14.19 0.27
CA GLY A 612 -1.97 13.43 -0.97
C GLY A 612 -3.44 13.14 -1.30
N ALA A 613 -4.22 12.66 -0.33
CA ALA A 613 -5.65 12.45 -0.48
C ALA A 613 -6.44 13.74 -0.74
N TRP A 614 -6.07 14.84 -0.07
CA TRP A 614 -6.65 16.16 -0.34
C TRP A 614 -6.28 16.71 -1.72
N VAL A 615 -5.09 16.42 -2.26
CA VAL A 615 -4.74 16.78 -3.65
C VAL A 615 -5.68 16.09 -4.63
N LEU A 616 -6.00 14.80 -4.41
CA LEU A 616 -7.00 14.10 -5.23
C LEU A 616 -8.41 14.67 -5.05
N HIS A 617 -8.78 15.07 -3.84
CA HIS A 617 -10.09 15.68 -3.57
C HIS A 617 -10.26 17.05 -4.26
N MET A 618 -9.27 17.94 -4.09
CA MET A 618 -9.21 19.25 -4.76
C MET A 618 -9.19 19.09 -6.28
N LEU A 619 -8.51 18.05 -6.80
CA LEU A 619 -8.49 17.74 -8.22
C LEU A 619 -9.87 17.29 -8.73
N ARG A 620 -10.59 16.43 -7.99
CA ARG A 620 -11.99 16.06 -8.28
C ARG A 620 -12.89 17.29 -8.34
N GLY A 621 -12.77 18.22 -7.40
CA GLY A 621 -13.52 19.50 -7.41
C GLY A 621 -13.16 20.39 -8.61
N LEU A 622 -11.87 20.47 -8.97
CA LEU A 622 -11.35 21.32 -10.05
C LEU A 622 -11.72 20.86 -11.47
N VAL A 623 -11.83 19.55 -11.71
CA VAL A 623 -12.14 18.97 -13.05
C VAL A 623 -13.54 18.35 -13.14
N GLY A 624 -14.18 18.08 -12.01
CA GLY A 624 -15.48 17.42 -11.90
C GLY A 624 -15.39 15.88 -12.05
N ASP A 625 -16.28 15.17 -11.36
CA ASP A 625 -16.33 13.71 -11.27
C ASP A 625 -16.16 12.98 -12.62
N SER A 626 -16.80 13.45 -13.69
CA SER A 626 -16.73 12.81 -15.01
C SER A 626 -15.30 12.74 -15.56
N ALA A 627 -14.56 13.86 -15.52
CA ALA A 627 -13.17 13.90 -15.95
C ALA A 627 -12.25 13.22 -14.93
N PHE A 628 -12.52 13.40 -13.63
CA PHE A 628 -11.71 12.80 -12.56
C PHE A 628 -11.71 11.27 -12.64
N PHE A 629 -12.88 10.64 -12.60
CA PHE A 629 -13.00 9.18 -12.66
C PHE A 629 -12.63 8.61 -14.03
N ALA A 630 -12.76 9.36 -15.13
CA ALA A 630 -12.24 8.95 -16.43
C ALA A 630 -10.70 8.91 -16.43
N GLY A 631 -10.05 9.95 -15.91
CA GLY A 631 -8.58 10.02 -15.78
C GLY A 631 -8.02 8.95 -14.85
N VAL A 632 -8.67 8.68 -13.70
CA VAL A 632 -8.24 7.60 -12.78
C VAL A 632 -8.32 6.22 -13.45
N ARG A 633 -9.39 5.92 -14.21
CA ARG A 633 -9.49 4.65 -14.98
C ARG A 633 -8.45 4.55 -16.09
N GLU A 634 -8.22 5.63 -16.84
CA GLU A 634 -7.19 5.67 -17.89
C GLU A 634 -5.79 5.50 -17.30
N TYR A 635 -5.51 6.12 -16.14
CA TYR A 635 -4.23 5.97 -15.43
C TYR A 635 -3.98 4.52 -15.03
N VAL A 636 -4.98 3.85 -14.44
CA VAL A 636 -4.90 2.41 -14.12
C VAL A 636 -4.70 1.58 -15.40
N ALA A 637 -5.52 1.77 -16.44
CA ALA A 637 -5.45 0.97 -17.66
C ALA A 637 -4.17 1.19 -18.49
N ARG A 638 -3.59 2.39 -18.43
CA ARG A 638 -2.36 2.77 -19.16
C ARG A 638 -1.10 2.26 -18.47
N TYR A 639 -1.11 2.19 -17.14
CA TYR A 639 0.06 1.88 -16.31
C TYR A 639 -0.04 0.59 -15.49
N GLU A 640 -1.06 -0.24 -15.73
CA GLU A 640 -1.19 -1.58 -15.10
C GLU A 640 0.12 -2.38 -15.22
N HIS A 641 0.60 -2.89 -14.09
CA HIS A 641 1.87 -3.61 -13.92
C HIS A 641 3.14 -2.81 -14.26
N ARG A 642 3.07 -1.47 -14.29
CA ARG A 642 4.22 -0.57 -14.46
C ARG A 642 4.52 0.20 -13.18
N ALA A 643 5.63 0.93 -13.23
CA ALA A 643 5.97 1.97 -12.27
C ALA A 643 5.95 3.36 -12.95
N VAL A 644 5.61 4.41 -12.21
CA VAL A 644 5.29 5.76 -12.73
C VAL A 644 5.84 6.90 -11.88
N LEU A 645 5.93 8.09 -12.46
CA LEU A 645 6.22 9.33 -11.73
C LEU A 645 4.95 10.19 -11.61
N THR A 646 4.96 11.19 -10.74
CA THR A 646 3.84 12.15 -10.59
C THR A 646 3.43 12.82 -11.92
N ASP A 647 4.38 13.00 -12.84
CA ASP A 647 4.10 13.60 -14.14
C ASP A 647 3.30 12.68 -15.08
N ASP A 648 3.36 11.36 -14.90
CA ASP A 648 2.52 10.41 -15.64
C ASP A 648 1.04 10.58 -15.28
N PHE A 649 0.73 10.62 -13.98
CA PHE A 649 -0.63 10.87 -13.52
C PHE A 649 -1.11 12.27 -13.93
N ARG A 650 -0.26 13.32 -13.81
CA ARG A 650 -0.59 14.68 -14.29
C ARG A 650 -1.04 14.66 -15.75
N ARG A 651 -0.25 14.05 -16.65
CA ARG A 651 -0.57 13.99 -18.08
C ARG A 651 -1.92 13.33 -18.36
N VAL A 652 -2.22 12.20 -17.70
CA VAL A 652 -3.53 11.53 -17.85
C VAL A 652 -4.69 12.44 -17.40
N MET A 653 -4.52 13.17 -16.31
CA MET A 653 -5.56 14.07 -15.81
C MET A 653 -5.74 15.31 -16.69
N GLU A 654 -4.68 15.82 -17.31
CA GLU A 654 -4.73 16.91 -18.31
C GLU A 654 -5.44 16.46 -19.60
N GLU A 655 -5.15 15.25 -20.08
CA GLU A 655 -5.85 14.62 -21.20
C GLU A 655 -7.35 14.42 -20.91
N ALA A 656 -7.70 13.91 -19.72
CA ALA A 656 -9.08 13.66 -19.31
C ALA A 656 -9.89 14.94 -19.03
N ALA A 657 -9.25 16.00 -18.54
CA ALA A 657 -9.88 17.29 -18.25
C ALA A 657 -9.82 18.28 -19.43
N GLY A 658 -9.04 17.99 -20.48
CA GLY A 658 -8.89 18.85 -21.66
C GLY A 658 -8.21 20.21 -21.38
N ARG A 659 -7.39 20.30 -20.33
CA ARG A 659 -6.79 21.56 -19.83
C ARG A 659 -5.45 21.33 -19.14
N ASP A 660 -4.63 22.38 -19.08
CA ASP A 660 -3.41 22.39 -18.27
C ASP A 660 -3.72 22.33 -16.77
N LEU A 661 -2.94 21.50 -16.06
CA LEU A 661 -2.97 21.33 -14.60
C LEU A 661 -1.56 21.45 -14.00
N GLY A 662 -0.54 21.86 -14.77
CA GLY A 662 0.85 21.98 -14.31
C GLY A 662 0.98 22.86 -13.06
N TRP A 663 0.29 24.00 -13.05
CA TRP A 663 0.20 24.93 -11.91
C TRP A 663 -0.38 24.27 -10.64
N PHE A 664 -1.34 23.36 -10.79
CA PHE A 664 -2.02 22.69 -9.68
C PHE A 664 -1.10 21.64 -9.04
N PHE A 665 -0.46 20.80 -9.86
CA PHE A 665 0.47 19.78 -9.38
C PHE A 665 1.73 20.44 -8.76
N GLU A 666 2.26 21.49 -9.38
CA GLU A 666 3.37 22.30 -8.86
C GLU A 666 3.07 22.82 -7.43
N GLN A 667 1.98 23.57 -7.24
CA GLN A 667 1.72 24.22 -5.95
C GLN A 667 1.35 23.23 -4.83
N TRP A 668 0.74 22.09 -5.16
CA TRP A 668 0.22 21.17 -4.14
C TRP A 668 1.16 20.01 -3.79
N LEU A 669 2.03 19.60 -4.72
CA LEU A 669 2.93 18.45 -4.51
C LEU A 669 4.40 18.87 -4.41
N PHE A 670 4.83 19.85 -5.18
CA PHE A 670 6.24 20.29 -5.24
C PHE A 670 6.54 21.53 -4.38
N ARG A 671 5.52 22.08 -3.69
CA ARG A 671 5.65 23.19 -2.73
C ARG A 671 5.10 22.81 -1.35
N PRO A 672 5.68 23.37 -0.26
CA PRO A 672 5.20 23.14 1.10
C PRO A 672 3.91 23.92 1.38
N GLY A 673 3.27 23.58 2.50
CA GLY A 673 2.22 24.40 3.10
C GLY A 673 0.81 24.20 2.55
N TYR A 674 -0.04 25.15 2.90
CA TYR A 674 -1.46 25.32 2.57
C TYR A 674 -1.84 26.80 2.78
N PRO A 675 -2.93 27.32 2.19
CA PRO A 675 -3.37 28.69 2.45
C PRO A 675 -4.11 28.82 3.80
N VAL A 676 -3.93 29.97 4.44
CA VAL A 676 -4.74 30.42 5.57
C VAL A 676 -5.64 31.55 5.06
N PHE A 677 -6.96 31.33 5.08
CA PHE A 677 -7.92 32.31 4.59
C PHE A 677 -8.48 33.19 5.72
N GLU A 678 -8.37 34.50 5.53
CA GLU A 678 -9.04 35.53 6.34
C GLU A 678 -10.01 36.31 5.45
N THR A 679 -11.24 36.53 5.92
CA THR A 679 -12.27 37.26 5.16
C THR A 679 -12.72 38.52 5.90
N ASP A 680 -12.45 39.68 5.31
CA ASP A 680 -13.16 40.92 5.66
C ASP A 680 -14.40 41.07 4.79
N ALA A 681 -15.46 41.65 5.35
CA ALA A 681 -16.62 42.09 4.58
C ALA A 681 -17.14 43.44 5.07
N ALA A 682 -17.55 44.29 4.14
CA ALA A 682 -18.27 45.53 4.38
C ALA A 682 -19.49 45.60 3.45
N TRP A 683 -20.51 46.37 3.84
CA TRP A 683 -21.64 46.68 2.99
C TRP A 683 -21.61 48.15 2.59
N ASP A 684 -21.70 48.42 1.30
CA ASP A 684 -21.83 49.76 0.74
C ASP A 684 -23.32 50.06 0.55
N GLU A 685 -23.92 50.77 1.50
CA GLU A 685 -25.34 51.18 1.48
C GLU A 685 -25.66 52.07 0.27
N GLY A 686 -24.68 52.82 -0.27
CA GLY A 686 -24.87 53.67 -1.44
C GLY A 686 -24.90 52.90 -2.76
N ALA A 687 -24.23 51.75 -2.82
CA ALA A 687 -24.21 50.86 -3.98
C ALA A 687 -25.20 49.67 -3.88
N GLY A 688 -25.60 49.28 -2.66
CA GLY A 688 -26.30 48.02 -2.40
C GLY A 688 -25.40 46.78 -2.47
N GLU A 689 -24.08 46.96 -2.32
CA GLU A 689 -23.08 45.91 -2.54
C GLU A 689 -22.41 45.42 -1.26
N ALA A 690 -22.26 44.11 -1.13
CA ALA A 690 -21.24 43.49 -0.30
C ALA A 690 -19.87 43.62 -0.96
N VAL A 691 -18.93 44.29 -0.29
CA VAL A 691 -17.50 44.33 -0.62
C VAL A 691 -16.79 43.32 0.28
N ILE A 692 -16.38 42.18 -0.28
CA ILE A 692 -15.73 41.10 0.47
C ILE A 692 -14.28 40.97 0.01
N THR A 693 -13.35 40.87 0.95
CA THR A 693 -11.91 40.69 0.69
C THR A 693 -11.42 39.41 1.31
N VAL A 694 -10.88 38.50 0.49
CA VAL A 694 -10.26 37.24 0.91
C VAL A 694 -8.74 37.43 0.92
N ARG A 695 -8.08 37.12 2.03
CA ARG A 695 -6.62 37.22 2.16
C ARG A 695 -5.97 35.86 2.46
N GLN A 696 -4.75 35.71 1.98
CA GLN A 696 -3.89 34.54 2.17
C GLN A 696 -2.74 34.85 3.14
N THR A 697 -2.91 34.50 4.42
CA THR A 697 -2.02 34.91 5.52
C THR A 697 -1.05 33.81 6.00
N GLN A 698 -0.92 32.71 5.25
CA GLN A 698 0.10 31.68 5.49
C GLN A 698 1.54 32.22 5.40
N GLU A 699 2.51 31.44 5.86
CA GLU A 699 3.94 31.83 5.88
C GLU A 699 4.43 32.46 4.57
N ALA A 700 5.28 33.48 4.66
CA ALA A 700 5.83 34.18 3.50
C ALA A 700 6.76 33.32 2.62
N ALA A 701 7.24 32.18 3.14
CA ALA A 701 8.03 31.20 2.38
C ALA A 701 7.16 30.22 1.58
N TRP A 702 5.86 30.13 1.88
CA TRP A 702 4.90 29.28 1.18
C TRP A 702 4.29 30.05 -0.01
N PRO A 703 3.87 29.36 -1.08
CA PRO A 703 3.33 30.04 -2.27
C PRO A 703 2.05 30.82 -1.97
N THR A 704 1.72 31.75 -2.86
CA THR A 704 0.33 32.16 -3.08
C THR A 704 -0.38 30.97 -3.72
N PHE A 705 -1.42 30.45 -3.08
CA PHE A 705 -2.21 29.36 -3.65
C PHE A 705 -3.19 29.91 -4.67
N LEU A 706 -3.23 29.28 -5.84
CA LEU A 706 -4.03 29.66 -6.99
C LEU A 706 -5.23 28.72 -7.13
N GLY A 707 -6.30 29.19 -7.76
CA GLY A 707 -7.43 28.35 -8.18
C GLY A 707 -8.80 28.92 -7.85
N PRO A 708 -9.88 28.19 -8.19
CA PRO A 708 -11.24 28.56 -7.80
C PRO A 708 -11.45 28.33 -6.31
N LEU A 709 -12.01 29.32 -5.63
CA LEU A 709 -12.54 29.22 -4.28
C LEU A 709 -14.01 29.65 -4.29
N GLU A 710 -14.93 28.78 -3.88
CA GLU A 710 -16.32 29.16 -3.66
C GLU A 710 -16.50 29.78 -2.28
N ILE A 711 -17.40 30.76 -2.17
CA ILE A 711 -17.86 31.34 -0.91
C ILE A 711 -19.38 31.38 -0.85
N GLU A 712 -19.96 31.21 0.34
CA GLU A 712 -21.37 31.54 0.62
C GLU A 712 -21.45 32.92 1.28
N ILE A 713 -22.27 33.79 0.71
CA ILE A 713 -22.61 35.11 1.25
C ILE A 713 -24.03 35.03 1.79
N VAL A 714 -24.22 35.40 3.06
CA VAL A 714 -25.53 35.40 3.75
C VAL A 714 -25.93 36.84 4.08
N SER A 715 -27.15 37.22 3.68
CA SER A 715 -27.76 38.54 3.93
C SER A 715 -29.26 38.36 4.18
N GLY A 716 -29.66 38.27 5.45
CA GLY A 716 -31.00 37.87 5.86
C GLY A 716 -31.36 36.48 5.35
N GLU A 717 -32.47 36.38 4.60
CA GLU A 717 -32.86 35.13 3.94
C GLU A 717 -32.08 34.86 2.64
N GLN A 718 -31.34 35.84 2.11
CA GLN A 718 -30.57 35.68 0.87
C GLN A 718 -29.29 34.88 1.12
N ARG A 719 -29.08 33.85 0.30
CA ARG A 719 -27.82 33.10 0.20
C ARG A 719 -27.29 33.15 -1.23
N LEU A 720 -26.05 33.58 -1.41
CA LEU A 720 -25.39 33.65 -2.71
C LEU A 720 -24.09 32.83 -2.68
N ARG A 721 -24.00 31.80 -3.54
CA ARG A 721 -22.71 31.21 -3.92
C ARG A 721 -21.99 32.17 -4.88
N ARG A 722 -20.69 32.37 -4.68
CA ARG A 722 -19.81 33.15 -5.57
C ARG A 722 -18.44 32.51 -5.65
N ARG A 723 -17.88 32.51 -6.87
CA ARG A 723 -16.51 32.07 -7.14
C ARG A 723 -15.53 33.23 -7.05
N VAL A 724 -14.41 32.99 -6.39
CA VAL A 724 -13.21 33.81 -6.40
C VAL A 724 -12.13 33.05 -7.17
N ASP A 725 -11.57 33.64 -8.22
CA ASP A 725 -10.37 33.11 -8.86
C ASP A 725 -9.15 33.64 -8.09
N LEU A 726 -8.59 32.84 -7.18
CA LEU A 726 -7.38 33.20 -6.44
C LEU A 726 -6.19 33.33 -7.40
N ARG A 727 -5.62 34.53 -7.47
CA ARG A 727 -4.46 34.90 -8.30
C ARG A 727 -3.38 35.59 -7.48
N GLU A 728 -3.79 36.42 -6.52
CA GLU A 728 -2.93 37.13 -5.58
C GLU A 728 -3.20 36.72 -4.11
N ARG A 729 -2.41 37.26 -3.16
CA ARG A 729 -2.65 37.04 -1.72
C ARG A 729 -3.80 37.86 -1.13
N LEU A 730 -4.42 38.74 -1.93
CA LEU A 730 -5.58 39.52 -1.57
C LEU A 730 -6.48 39.63 -2.80
N GLU A 731 -7.69 39.07 -2.71
CA GLU A 731 -8.74 39.20 -3.73
C GLU A 731 -9.90 39.99 -3.15
N THR A 732 -10.45 40.95 -3.90
CA THR A 732 -11.65 41.71 -3.50
C THR A 732 -12.75 41.53 -4.53
N LEU A 733 -13.93 41.11 -4.07
CA LEU A 733 -15.15 40.96 -4.87
C LEU A 733 -16.23 41.95 -4.45
N ARG A 734 -17.11 42.27 -5.40
CA ARG A 734 -18.32 43.08 -5.21
C ARG A 734 -19.54 42.29 -5.64
N VAL A 735 -20.57 42.27 -4.79
CA VAL A 735 -21.78 41.46 -4.98
C VAL A 735 -22.99 42.24 -4.48
N GLU A 736 -23.97 42.50 -5.34
CA GLU A 736 -25.28 43.02 -4.96
C GLU A 736 -25.93 42.11 -3.90
N THR A 737 -26.34 42.69 -2.75
CA THR A 737 -27.03 41.98 -1.67
C THR A 737 -28.32 42.68 -1.28
N SER A 738 -29.29 41.94 -0.73
CA SER A 738 -30.57 42.51 -0.24
C SER A 738 -30.44 43.42 0.99
N GLY A 739 -29.25 43.51 1.57
CA GLY A 739 -28.92 44.37 2.71
C GLY A 739 -27.50 44.08 3.21
N PRO A 740 -27.18 44.46 4.46
CA PRO A 740 -25.95 44.07 5.14
C PRO A 740 -25.70 42.55 5.13
N LEU A 741 -24.43 42.14 5.30
CA LEU A 741 -24.08 40.74 5.45
C LEU A 741 -24.25 40.29 6.91
N ASP A 742 -24.77 39.09 7.10
CA ASP A 742 -24.66 38.37 8.39
C ASP A 742 -23.37 37.55 8.45
N ARG A 743 -22.96 36.95 7.32
CA ARG A 743 -21.88 35.95 7.29
C ARG A 743 -21.26 35.76 5.91
N VAL A 744 -19.97 35.46 5.89
CA VAL A 744 -19.27 34.85 4.75
C VAL A 744 -18.74 33.49 5.19
N VAL A 745 -19.00 32.44 4.42
CA VAL A 745 -18.46 31.10 4.60
C VAL A 745 -17.48 30.83 3.46
N VAL A 746 -16.25 30.47 3.81
CA VAL A 746 -15.21 30.04 2.85
C VAL A 746 -15.38 28.55 2.57
N ASP A 747 -15.22 28.15 1.30
CA ASP A 747 -15.35 26.77 0.83
C ASP A 747 -16.55 26.00 1.43
N PRO A 748 -17.78 26.52 1.26
CA PRO A 748 -18.98 26.02 1.93
C PRO A 748 -19.42 24.59 1.50
N ASP A 749 -18.71 23.98 0.54
CA ASP A 749 -18.95 22.63 0.03
C ASP A 749 -17.76 21.67 0.31
N GLY A 750 -16.63 22.17 0.86
CA GLY A 750 -15.50 21.38 1.35
C GLY A 750 -14.54 20.85 0.28
N TRP A 751 -14.28 21.61 -0.79
CA TRP A 751 -13.42 21.21 -1.91
C TRP A 751 -11.96 21.65 -1.82
N PHE A 752 -11.54 22.40 -0.80
CA PHE A 752 -10.25 23.10 -0.73
C PHE A 752 -9.51 22.80 0.59
N LEU A 753 -8.25 22.35 0.52
CA LEU A 753 -7.43 22.17 1.72
C LEU A 753 -6.90 23.53 2.21
N HIS A 754 -7.49 24.06 3.28
CA HIS A 754 -7.10 25.34 3.87
C HIS A 754 -7.20 25.35 5.41
N ALA A 755 -6.76 26.46 6.02
CA ALA A 755 -7.12 26.83 7.39
C ALA A 755 -7.66 28.27 7.43
N GLY A 756 -7.92 28.81 8.63
CA GLY A 756 -8.47 30.14 8.83
C GLY A 756 -9.98 30.12 9.11
N SER A 757 -10.57 31.30 9.36
CA SER A 757 -11.95 31.44 9.85
C SER A 757 -12.85 32.12 8.83
N GLY A 758 -13.61 31.32 8.07
CA GLY A 758 -14.96 31.73 7.67
C GLY A 758 -15.87 31.71 8.91
N GLY A 759 -16.91 32.55 8.94
CA GLY A 759 -17.75 32.69 10.15
C GLY A 759 -18.52 31.40 10.47
N ASP A 760 -18.23 30.76 11.61
CA ASP A 760 -18.87 29.55 12.13
C ASP A 760 -19.00 28.38 11.14
N GLY A 761 -17.85 27.85 10.71
CA GLY A 761 -17.71 26.51 10.14
C GLY A 761 -16.47 25.81 10.69
N GLU A 762 -16.61 24.57 11.17
CA GLU A 762 -15.44 23.70 11.41
C GLU A 762 -14.89 23.16 10.09
N PRO A 763 -13.56 23.01 9.95
CA PRO A 763 -12.91 22.40 8.78
C PRO A 763 -12.91 20.86 8.84
#